data_AF-A0AAN4YCH9-F1
#
_entry.id   AF-A0AAN4YCH9-F1
#
_cell.length_a   1.000
_cell.length_b   1.000
_cell.length_c   1.000
_cell.angle_alpha   90.00
_cell.angle_beta   90.00
_cell.angle_gamma   90.00
#
_symmetry.space_group_name_H-M   'P 1'
#
loop_
_entity.id
_entity.type
_entity.pdbx_description
1 polymer ?
#
loop_
_entity_poly.entity_id
_entity_poly.type
_entity_poly.pdbx_seq_one_letter_code
_entity_poly.pdbx_strand_id
1 'polypeptide(L)'
;MQAIRVHPAPPSCDPYSPSNPAPVSALHLDEDIPVPKLSKPGELLIRVKATTVIRDMLTWPETYHHDYAIMGNDLSGIVIETFDDNSKFKSGDEVFGMTHVDRAAAWAEYAMVKEDEVALKPKCLSWEEAAALPLSAHTAYEALFVHAGLAIPSVDTALRNKAPSSQHQKQILITGAAGAVGIHLVQLASAAGLHVVAATSSNARNQDFLRSLGADETTEYALLDGYQSDFDIIVDAVGGDVLAKCWNYVKDDGVLISVDSASYNFVEEHQKRGICKEGVRALFFIVTGSGEALRYLAELAEQGILQSLVIQTTSPAPDSSHQPHTRTQQVQEHITPLMAEDLRHEPNERISVGNVILGISFPDAGIAQSDDIENDFLINAYYEKFHGCHPFLLPRKHLSRLYQDPHRQSSFTPLLAVMRLIGHIYTSHEWSTSLRDHIEACFLQASSSDPIMVQSRLLFSMALFWHDYKDAAKLEMDAATSLAVDLKMYLSDFAASHGRDDHVLRECWRRTWWMLYIVDAYYTGTLGTMNFRVVDIAATVDLPCEEREYESGPLTFRLAAPEASPRSINSFGRSTIGLHRPFSALKFNAVEHVSSCAREPPLDTPIPDLVNVHTVRVLRAVEAQIRLLALPVPEFHHTPFTTCMVSEGTLALLSACSALFKGTQLSTARDQIRMTLGCLKVLGEVWPRIARNVREIQTIAQTVLGIGPVGKNSMTPSSSAGPSFGGGEDGLDLFTRVPSNDTTNSSSLGSIEDLCGWYSLGELSDLPWGMGNGS
;
A
#
# COMPACT_ATOMS: atom_id res chain seq x y z
N MET A 1 17.88 26.28 -19.47
CA MET A 1 16.52 25.69 -19.55
C MET A 1 16.35 24.86 -18.31
N GLN A 2 15.13 24.85 -17.77
CA GLN A 2 14.81 24.01 -16.64
C GLN A 2 14.59 22.56 -17.11
N ALA A 3 15.15 21.60 -16.38
CA ALA A 3 14.94 20.18 -16.60
C ALA A 3 15.01 19.40 -15.29
N ILE A 4 14.21 18.34 -15.19
CA ILE A 4 14.28 17.40 -14.07
C ILE A 4 15.25 16.29 -14.44
N ARG A 5 16.32 16.13 -13.65
CA ARG A 5 17.39 15.14 -13.88
C ARG A 5 17.53 14.17 -12.73
N VAL A 6 17.90 12.93 -13.06
CA VAL A 6 18.35 11.92 -12.09
C VAL A 6 19.80 12.20 -11.75
N HIS A 7 20.07 12.71 -10.56
CA HIS A 7 21.44 12.92 -10.07
C HIS A 7 22.07 11.57 -9.68
N PRO A 8 23.37 11.38 -9.95
CA PRO A 8 24.05 10.13 -9.63
C PRO A 8 24.11 9.90 -8.11
N ALA A 9 24.23 8.64 -7.72
CA ALA A 9 24.39 8.27 -6.31
C ALA A 9 25.64 8.96 -5.71
N PRO A 10 25.62 9.35 -4.42
CA PRO A 10 26.79 9.88 -3.76
C PRO A 10 27.98 8.92 -3.86
N PRO A 11 29.24 9.40 -3.93
CA PRO A 11 30.42 8.53 -4.09
C PRO A 11 30.60 7.46 -3.01
N SER A 12 29.90 7.58 -1.87
CA SER A 12 29.91 6.64 -0.75
C SER A 12 28.84 5.55 -0.83
N CYS A 13 28.00 5.54 -1.87
CA CYS A 13 26.88 4.63 -2.05
C CYS A 13 27.01 3.86 -3.36
N ASP A 14 26.34 2.71 -3.45
CA ASP A 14 26.27 1.95 -4.70
C ASP A 14 25.58 2.80 -5.79
N PRO A 15 26.08 2.77 -7.04
CA PRO A 15 25.45 3.47 -8.16
C PRO A 15 23.99 3.05 -8.33
N TYR A 16 23.17 3.99 -8.78
CA TYR A 16 21.80 3.68 -9.16
C TYR A 16 21.77 2.81 -10.42
N SER A 17 20.84 1.86 -10.45
CA SER A 17 20.67 0.89 -11.51
C SER A 17 19.22 0.36 -11.51
N PRO A 18 18.80 -0.45 -12.50
CA PRO A 18 17.51 -1.14 -12.45
C PRO A 18 17.27 -1.96 -11.18
N SER A 19 18.33 -2.59 -10.64
CA SER A 19 18.26 -3.39 -9.41
C SER A 19 18.50 -2.58 -8.13
N ASN A 20 18.96 -1.33 -8.26
CA ASN A 20 19.08 -0.35 -7.19
C ASN A 20 18.55 1.01 -7.67
N PRO A 21 17.22 1.14 -7.87
CA PRO A 21 16.64 2.33 -8.50
C PRO A 21 16.97 3.61 -7.74
N ALA A 22 17.21 4.69 -8.48
CA ALA A 22 17.37 6.00 -7.90
C ALA A 22 16.12 6.36 -7.06
N PRO A 23 16.28 6.82 -5.80
CA PRO A 23 15.14 7.27 -5.02
C PRO A 23 14.58 8.57 -5.60
N VAL A 24 13.33 8.91 -5.30
CA VAL A 24 12.70 10.18 -5.74
C VAL A 24 13.54 11.40 -5.32
N SER A 25 14.27 11.32 -4.21
CA SER A 25 15.17 12.39 -3.76
C SER A 25 16.37 12.63 -4.67
N ALA A 26 16.67 11.72 -5.60
CA ALA A 26 17.68 11.90 -6.63
C ALA A 26 17.14 12.61 -7.88
N LEU A 27 15.84 12.96 -7.91
CA LEU A 27 15.26 13.80 -8.95
C LEU A 27 15.40 15.27 -8.56
N HIS A 28 16.12 16.05 -9.36
CA HIS A 28 16.36 17.47 -9.12
C HIS A 28 15.87 18.30 -10.29
N LEU A 29 15.21 19.42 -9.99
CA LEU A 29 14.96 20.47 -10.97
C LEU A 29 16.23 21.32 -11.09
N ASP A 30 16.90 21.20 -12.23
CA ASP A 30 18.07 22.01 -12.55
C ASP A 30 17.68 23.14 -13.51
N GLU A 31 18.10 24.37 -13.22
CA GLU A 31 17.60 25.56 -13.92
C GLU A 31 18.49 26.00 -15.11
N ASP A 32 19.77 25.66 -15.06
CA ASP A 32 20.81 26.15 -15.98
C ASP A 32 21.32 25.07 -16.95
N ILE A 33 20.39 24.28 -17.53
CA ILE A 33 20.75 23.27 -18.52
C ILE A 33 20.83 23.90 -19.93
N PRO A 34 21.87 23.60 -20.73
CA PRO A 34 21.93 24.05 -22.12
C PRO A 34 20.75 23.48 -22.93
N VAL A 35 20.10 24.34 -23.73
CA VAL A 35 19.10 23.89 -24.70
C VAL A 35 19.80 23.00 -25.74
N PRO A 36 19.25 21.80 -26.06
CA PRO A 36 19.81 20.93 -27.09
C PRO A 36 19.92 21.66 -28.43
N LYS A 37 21.03 21.45 -29.13
CA LYS A 37 21.23 21.98 -30.49
C LYS A 37 20.98 20.87 -31.50
N LEU A 38 20.25 21.20 -32.55
CA LEU A 38 20.04 20.28 -33.66
C LEU A 38 21.36 20.01 -34.36
N SER A 39 21.62 18.74 -34.65
CA SER A 39 22.90 18.24 -35.11
C SER A 39 22.79 17.35 -36.36
N LYS A 40 21.61 16.79 -36.63
CA LYS A 40 21.37 15.87 -37.75
C LYS A 40 20.08 16.20 -38.50
N PRO A 41 20.02 15.88 -39.81
CA PRO A 41 18.78 15.92 -40.58
C PRO A 41 17.65 15.11 -39.92
N GLY A 42 16.44 15.64 -40.00
CA GLY A 42 15.24 15.09 -39.39
C GLY A 42 15.10 15.34 -37.88
N GLU A 43 15.99 16.12 -37.25
CA GLU A 43 15.83 16.53 -35.84
C GLU A 43 14.97 17.81 -35.74
N LEU A 44 14.13 17.87 -34.70
CA LEU A 44 13.29 19.00 -34.35
C LEU A 44 13.57 19.42 -32.90
N LEU A 45 13.54 20.73 -32.64
CA LEU A 45 13.53 21.27 -31.29
C LEU A 45 12.10 21.62 -30.90
N ILE A 46 11.59 20.99 -29.84
CA ILE A 46 10.25 21.22 -29.33
C ILE A 46 10.33 21.97 -28.01
N ARG A 47 9.53 23.02 -27.87
CA ARG A 47 9.19 23.59 -26.57
C ARG A 47 8.08 22.77 -25.95
N VAL A 48 8.41 22.00 -24.92
CA VAL A 48 7.48 21.09 -24.25
C VAL A 48 6.44 21.91 -23.49
N LYS A 49 5.18 21.50 -23.62
CA LYS A 49 4.03 22.09 -22.91
C LYS A 49 3.50 21.14 -21.84
N ALA A 50 3.49 19.85 -22.12
CA ALA A 50 3.18 18.81 -21.15
C ALA A 50 4.00 17.54 -21.45
N THR A 51 4.21 16.74 -20.41
CA THR A 51 4.84 15.42 -20.42
C THR A 51 4.14 14.55 -19.35
N THR A 52 4.46 13.26 -19.27
CA THR A 52 3.82 12.32 -18.35
C THR A 52 4.80 11.74 -17.34
N VAL A 53 4.25 11.17 -16.27
CA VAL A 53 4.99 10.36 -15.31
C VAL A 53 4.69 8.90 -15.61
N ILE A 54 5.75 8.11 -15.80
CA ILE A 54 5.65 6.68 -16.05
C ILE A 54 6.09 5.96 -14.78
N ARG A 55 5.27 5.00 -14.34
CA ARG A 55 5.41 4.29 -13.05
C ARG A 55 6.83 3.81 -12.76
N ASP A 56 7.44 3.17 -13.74
CA ASP A 56 8.59 2.28 -13.62
C ASP A 56 9.82 2.83 -14.34
N MET A 57 9.79 4.09 -14.79
CA MET A 57 10.92 4.71 -15.50
C MET A 57 12.25 4.66 -14.70
N LEU A 58 12.19 4.65 -13.36
CA LEU A 58 13.39 4.53 -12.51
C LEU A 58 13.92 3.10 -12.41
N THR A 59 13.18 2.09 -12.88
CA THR A 59 13.64 0.69 -12.94
C THR A 59 14.14 0.32 -14.33
N TRP A 60 14.12 1.23 -15.31
CA TRP A 60 14.56 0.96 -16.67
C TRP A 60 16.09 1.06 -16.82
N PRO A 61 16.73 0.15 -17.56
CA PRO A 61 18.17 0.22 -17.85
C PRO A 61 18.61 1.55 -18.48
N GLU A 62 17.81 2.05 -19.42
CA GLU A 62 18.14 3.21 -20.25
C GLU A 62 18.24 4.51 -19.45
N THR A 63 17.53 4.58 -18.33
CA THR A 63 17.58 5.70 -17.37
C THR A 63 18.99 5.95 -16.83
N TYR A 64 19.83 4.92 -16.78
CA TYR A 64 21.16 4.97 -16.17
C TYR A 64 22.30 4.97 -17.20
N HIS A 65 22.01 5.17 -18.49
CA HIS A 65 23.04 5.27 -19.54
C HIS A 65 23.88 6.56 -19.46
N HIS A 66 23.37 7.59 -18.78
CA HIS A 66 24.01 8.90 -18.68
C HIS A 66 24.03 9.41 -17.24
N ASP A 67 25.18 9.98 -16.85
CA ASP A 67 25.26 10.78 -15.64
C ASP A 67 24.36 12.01 -15.81
N TYR A 68 23.42 12.23 -14.88
CA TYR A 68 22.41 13.30 -14.97
C TYR A 68 21.41 13.15 -16.12
N ALA A 69 20.79 11.97 -16.27
CA ALA A 69 19.75 11.74 -17.25
C ALA A 69 18.53 12.66 -17.04
N ILE A 70 18.05 13.30 -18.11
CA ILE A 70 16.73 13.97 -18.13
C ILE A 70 15.69 12.88 -18.40
N MET A 71 14.66 12.82 -17.56
CA MET A 71 13.66 11.75 -17.66
C MET A 71 12.54 12.08 -18.66
N GLY A 72 11.65 11.10 -18.85
CA GLY A 72 10.42 11.25 -19.62
C GLY A 72 10.61 11.06 -21.13
N ASN A 73 9.66 10.35 -21.73
CA ASN A 73 9.65 10.06 -23.16
C ASN A 73 8.49 10.76 -23.87
N ASP A 74 7.32 10.81 -23.23
CA ASP A 74 6.12 11.44 -23.77
C ASP A 74 6.20 12.96 -23.74
N LEU A 75 5.74 13.60 -24.82
CA LEU A 75 5.59 15.05 -24.85
C LEU A 75 4.42 15.50 -25.73
N SER A 76 3.92 16.68 -25.40
CA SER A 76 3.21 17.55 -26.33
C SER A 76 3.82 18.95 -26.26
N GLY A 77 3.92 19.62 -27.40
CA GLY A 77 4.63 20.89 -27.45
C GLY A 77 4.56 21.60 -28.79
N ILE A 78 5.36 22.66 -28.91
CA ILE A 78 5.41 23.50 -30.11
C ILE A 78 6.79 23.34 -30.74
N VAL A 79 6.83 23.08 -32.04
CA VAL A 79 8.09 23.07 -32.82
C VAL A 79 8.66 24.49 -32.81
N ILE A 80 9.91 24.64 -32.39
CA ILE A 80 10.62 25.92 -32.34
C ILE A 80 11.59 26.03 -33.51
N GLU A 81 12.31 24.95 -33.80
CA GLU A 81 13.36 24.89 -34.82
C GLU A 81 13.32 23.52 -35.50
N THR A 82 13.64 23.50 -36.79
CA THR A 82 13.84 22.28 -37.59
C THR A 82 15.27 22.28 -38.12
N PHE A 83 15.91 21.12 -38.20
CA PHE A 83 17.27 21.07 -38.76
C PHE A 83 17.27 21.36 -40.26
N ASP A 84 16.31 20.76 -40.98
CA ASP A 84 16.16 20.91 -42.43
C ASP A 84 15.13 21.99 -42.77
N ASP A 85 15.43 22.83 -43.76
CA ASP A 85 14.48 23.80 -44.33
C ASP A 85 13.29 23.11 -45.02
N ASN A 86 13.46 21.86 -45.44
CA ASN A 86 12.44 21.05 -46.11
C ASN A 86 11.75 20.04 -45.16
N SER A 87 11.85 20.28 -43.84
CA SER A 87 11.15 19.47 -42.83
C SER A 87 9.66 19.35 -43.14
N LYS A 88 9.04 18.21 -42.79
CA LYS A 88 7.57 18.06 -42.86
C LYS A 88 6.84 18.89 -41.79
N PHE A 89 7.57 19.44 -40.82
CA PHE A 89 7.06 20.34 -39.80
C PHE A 89 7.68 21.74 -39.98
N LYS A 90 7.06 22.74 -39.37
CA LYS A 90 7.57 24.11 -39.33
C LYS A 90 7.50 24.66 -37.92
N SER A 91 8.32 25.68 -37.66
CA SER A 91 8.23 26.46 -36.42
C SER A 91 6.79 26.96 -36.19
N GLY A 92 6.27 26.73 -34.98
CA GLY A 92 4.90 27.05 -34.58
C GLY A 92 3.91 25.88 -34.69
N ASP A 93 4.28 24.75 -35.32
CA ASP A 93 3.39 23.58 -35.34
C ASP A 93 3.23 22.98 -33.94
N GLU A 94 1.99 22.66 -33.57
CA GLU A 94 1.67 21.94 -32.35
C GLU A 94 1.79 20.44 -32.60
N VAL A 95 2.63 19.77 -31.82
CA VAL A 95 2.96 18.35 -32.00
C VAL A 95 2.85 17.57 -30.70
N PHE A 96 2.71 16.27 -30.83
CA PHE A 96 2.79 15.31 -29.73
C PHE A 96 3.54 14.07 -30.21
N GLY A 97 4.19 13.37 -29.28
CA GLY A 97 4.96 12.18 -29.60
C GLY A 97 5.80 11.69 -28.45
N MET A 98 6.67 10.73 -28.74
CA MET A 98 7.49 10.06 -27.75
C MET A 98 8.93 9.96 -28.24
N THR A 99 9.90 10.41 -27.45
CA THR A 99 11.31 10.18 -27.75
C THR A 99 11.65 8.69 -27.59
N HIS A 100 12.54 8.18 -28.44
CA HIS A 100 13.11 6.86 -28.24
C HIS A 100 13.65 6.66 -26.82
N VAL A 101 13.56 5.44 -26.30
CA VAL A 101 13.91 5.09 -24.90
C VAL A 101 15.32 5.56 -24.50
N ASP A 102 16.32 5.36 -25.36
CA ASP A 102 17.71 5.84 -25.16
C ASP A 102 17.91 7.37 -25.18
N ARG A 103 16.89 8.13 -25.57
CA ARG A 103 16.92 9.61 -25.68
C ARG A 103 15.80 10.24 -24.86
N ALA A 104 15.42 9.62 -23.74
CA ALA A 104 14.53 10.24 -22.76
C ALA A 104 15.07 11.65 -22.42
N ALA A 105 14.18 12.65 -22.52
CA ALA A 105 14.53 14.06 -22.32
C ALA A 105 13.30 14.98 -22.20
N ALA A 106 12.10 14.42 -22.00
CA ALA A 106 10.84 15.17 -22.08
C ALA A 106 10.51 15.96 -20.80
N TRP A 107 11.12 15.61 -19.67
CA TRP A 107 11.01 16.37 -18.42
C TRP A 107 11.92 17.61 -18.44
N ALA A 108 11.79 18.42 -19.49
CA ALA A 108 12.54 19.65 -19.71
C ALA A 108 11.66 20.66 -20.46
N GLU A 109 12.02 21.95 -20.38
CA GLU A 109 11.33 22.98 -21.17
C GLU A 109 11.49 22.80 -22.68
N TYR A 110 12.59 22.18 -23.10
CA TYR A 110 12.87 21.87 -24.50
C TYR A 110 13.39 20.44 -24.65
N ALA A 111 12.90 19.74 -25.67
CA ALA A 111 13.35 18.42 -26.03
C ALA A 111 13.70 18.36 -27.52
N MET A 112 14.76 17.63 -27.84
CA MET A 112 15.07 17.26 -29.22
C MET A 112 14.34 15.96 -29.54
N VAL A 113 13.60 15.94 -30.64
CA VAL A 113 12.96 14.73 -31.18
C VAL A 113 13.39 14.53 -32.63
N LYS A 114 13.13 13.34 -33.15
CA LYS A 114 13.13 13.12 -34.60
C LYS A 114 11.74 13.35 -35.19
N GLU A 115 11.73 13.71 -36.45
CA GLU A 115 10.53 13.91 -37.24
C GLU A 115 9.60 12.69 -37.26
N ASP A 116 10.14 11.48 -37.24
CA ASP A 116 9.38 10.22 -37.20
C ASP A 116 8.89 9.84 -35.80
N GLU A 117 9.25 10.59 -34.76
CA GLU A 117 8.81 10.36 -33.37
C GLU A 117 7.57 11.18 -32.99
N VAL A 118 7.14 12.11 -33.86
CA VAL A 118 6.03 13.04 -33.58
C VAL A 118 5.01 13.10 -34.71
N ALA A 119 3.80 13.51 -34.34
CA ALA A 119 2.72 13.89 -35.25
C ALA A 119 2.09 15.23 -34.81
N LEU A 120 1.27 15.81 -35.68
CA LEU A 120 0.51 17.01 -35.32
C LEU A 120 -0.45 16.68 -34.18
N LYS A 121 -0.49 17.55 -33.18
CA LYS A 121 -1.36 17.42 -32.02
C LYS A 121 -2.83 17.57 -32.45
N PRO A 122 -3.74 16.65 -32.04
CA PRO A 122 -5.17 16.86 -32.21
C PRO A 122 -5.62 18.17 -31.58
N LYS A 123 -6.36 18.98 -32.34
CA LYS A 123 -6.84 20.29 -31.85
C LYS A 123 -7.88 20.17 -30.74
N CYS A 124 -8.57 19.03 -30.67
CA CYS A 124 -9.59 18.76 -29.65
C CYS A 124 -9.01 18.43 -28.27
N LEU A 125 -7.72 18.07 -28.18
CA LEU A 125 -7.08 17.70 -26.93
C LEU A 125 -6.35 18.88 -26.29
N SER A 126 -6.31 18.93 -24.96
CA SER A 126 -5.38 19.76 -24.21
C SER A 126 -3.92 19.31 -24.43
N TRP A 127 -2.95 20.08 -23.90
CA TRP A 127 -1.54 19.67 -23.95
C TRP A 127 -1.33 18.38 -23.14
N GLU A 128 -1.94 18.31 -21.97
CA GLU A 128 -1.82 17.22 -21.01
C GLU A 128 -2.46 15.94 -21.56
N GLU A 129 -3.66 16.02 -22.14
CA GLU A 129 -4.32 14.88 -22.78
C GLU A 129 -3.53 14.36 -23.98
N ALA A 130 -2.97 15.27 -24.79
CA ALA A 130 -2.14 14.90 -25.93
C ALA A 130 -0.81 14.27 -25.50
N ALA A 131 -0.20 14.75 -24.41
CA ALA A 131 1.02 14.14 -23.87
C ALA A 131 0.77 12.75 -23.27
N ALA A 132 -0.46 12.44 -22.83
CA ALA A 132 -0.80 11.14 -22.26
C ALA A 132 -1.01 9.99 -23.27
N LEU A 133 -0.94 10.28 -24.57
CA LEU A 133 -1.13 9.30 -25.65
C LEU A 133 0.14 8.57 -26.14
N PRO A 134 1.31 9.22 -26.37
CA PRO A 134 2.34 8.69 -27.28
C PRO A 134 3.07 7.42 -26.87
N LEU A 135 3.21 7.12 -25.58
CA LEU A 135 3.70 5.84 -25.11
C LEU A 135 2.55 4.84 -25.02
N SER A 136 1.54 5.16 -24.20
CA SER A 136 0.52 4.18 -23.81
C SER A 136 -0.39 3.73 -24.96
N ALA A 137 -0.87 4.68 -25.78
CA ALA A 137 -1.73 4.36 -26.92
C ALA A 137 -0.93 3.71 -28.06
N HIS A 138 0.36 4.03 -28.16
CA HIS A 138 1.22 3.47 -29.18
C HIS A 138 1.63 2.03 -28.86
N THR A 139 1.92 1.72 -27.59
CA THR A 139 2.08 0.35 -27.11
C THR A 139 0.83 -0.48 -27.42
N ALA A 140 -0.36 0.08 -27.18
CA ALA A 140 -1.61 -0.60 -27.51
C ALA A 140 -1.77 -0.83 -29.03
N TYR A 141 -1.42 0.15 -29.85
CA TYR A 141 -1.44 0.05 -31.32
C TYR A 141 -0.50 -1.05 -31.83
N GLU A 142 0.76 -1.08 -31.37
CA GLU A 142 1.72 -2.10 -31.79
C GLU A 142 1.32 -3.49 -31.32
N ALA A 143 0.86 -3.62 -30.06
CA ALA A 143 0.38 -4.89 -29.52
C ALA A 143 -0.72 -5.50 -30.40
N LEU A 144 -1.70 -4.68 -30.84
CA LEU A 144 -2.84 -5.16 -31.62
C LEU A 144 -2.52 -5.34 -33.10
N PHE A 145 -1.97 -4.32 -33.76
CA PHE A 145 -1.89 -4.28 -35.22
C PHE A 145 -0.57 -4.82 -35.79
N VAL A 146 0.51 -4.73 -35.02
CA VAL A 146 1.82 -5.24 -35.44
C VAL A 146 2.02 -6.63 -34.88
N HIS A 147 1.93 -6.77 -33.56
CA HIS A 147 2.27 -8.00 -32.87
C HIS A 147 1.13 -9.00 -32.87
N ALA A 148 -0.13 -8.63 -32.65
CA ALA A 148 -1.24 -9.58 -32.79
C ALA A 148 -1.63 -9.84 -34.26
N GLY A 149 -1.14 -9.02 -35.20
CA GLY A 149 -1.35 -9.19 -36.64
C GLY A 149 -2.76 -8.82 -37.10
N LEU A 150 -3.45 -7.94 -36.37
CA LEU A 150 -4.77 -7.44 -36.75
C LEU A 150 -4.65 -6.38 -37.85
N ALA A 151 -5.62 -6.38 -38.77
CA ALA A 151 -5.70 -5.32 -39.76
C ALA A 151 -6.10 -4.00 -39.08
N ILE A 152 -5.39 -2.92 -39.42
CA ILE A 152 -5.71 -1.57 -38.93
C ILE A 152 -7.06 -1.14 -39.55
N PRO A 153 -8.11 -0.88 -38.76
CA PRO A 153 -9.40 -0.47 -39.31
C PRO A 153 -9.32 0.96 -39.84
N SER A 154 -10.01 1.26 -40.94
CA SER A 154 -10.21 2.66 -41.34
C SER A 154 -11.02 3.40 -40.27
N VAL A 155 -10.87 4.72 -40.19
CA VAL A 155 -11.62 5.57 -39.23
C VAL A 155 -13.14 5.33 -39.32
N ASP A 156 -13.69 5.23 -40.55
CA ASP A 156 -15.11 4.89 -40.76
C ASP A 156 -15.49 3.50 -40.23
N THR A 157 -14.58 2.54 -40.33
CA THR A 157 -14.81 1.17 -39.84
C THR A 157 -14.75 1.15 -38.31
N ALA A 158 -13.78 1.85 -37.72
CA ALA A 158 -13.66 2.02 -36.27
C ALA A 158 -14.92 2.66 -35.67
N LEU A 159 -15.49 3.68 -36.31
CA LEU A 159 -16.77 4.30 -35.90
C LEU A 159 -17.94 3.31 -35.93
N ARG A 160 -18.02 2.47 -36.97
CA ARG A 160 -19.10 1.47 -37.11
C ARG A 160 -18.97 0.34 -36.09
N ASN A 161 -17.75 -0.11 -35.82
CA ASN A 161 -17.49 -1.22 -34.90
C ASN A 161 -17.83 -0.86 -33.44
N LYS A 162 -17.82 0.43 -33.08
CA LYS A 162 -18.24 0.93 -31.76
C LYS A 162 -19.75 0.75 -31.50
N ALA A 163 -20.56 0.45 -32.52
CA ALA A 163 -21.97 0.13 -32.35
C ALA A 163 -22.12 -1.36 -31.94
N PRO A 164 -23.00 -1.70 -30.98
CA PRO A 164 -23.17 -3.08 -30.52
C PRO A 164 -23.61 -3.95 -31.71
N SER A 165 -22.68 -4.76 -32.21
CA SER A 165 -22.89 -5.67 -33.33
C SER A 165 -22.66 -7.10 -32.86
N SER A 166 -23.54 -8.00 -33.29
CA SER A 166 -23.59 -9.39 -32.82
C SER A 166 -22.62 -10.32 -33.60
N GLN A 167 -21.58 -9.76 -34.23
CA GLN A 167 -20.68 -10.50 -35.13
C GLN A 167 -19.20 -10.19 -34.85
N HIS A 168 -18.78 -10.33 -33.60
CA HIS A 168 -17.35 -10.37 -33.28
C HIS A 168 -16.79 -11.76 -33.62
N GLN A 169 -15.78 -11.82 -34.50
CA GLN A 169 -15.19 -13.09 -34.96
C GLN A 169 -14.07 -13.60 -34.05
N LYS A 170 -13.45 -12.72 -33.24
CA LYS A 170 -12.33 -13.06 -32.36
C LYS A 170 -12.49 -12.41 -30.99
N GLN A 171 -12.05 -13.13 -29.96
CA GLN A 171 -12.09 -12.68 -28.57
C GLN A 171 -10.70 -12.26 -28.10
N ILE A 172 -10.64 -11.14 -27.38
CA ILE A 172 -9.41 -10.65 -26.76
C ILE A 172 -9.59 -10.50 -25.25
N LEU A 173 -8.63 -11.01 -24.48
CA LEU A 173 -8.47 -10.70 -23.07
C LEU A 173 -7.43 -9.59 -22.90
N ILE A 174 -7.78 -8.54 -22.16
CA ILE A 174 -6.84 -7.47 -21.79
C ILE A 174 -6.69 -7.49 -20.27
N THR A 175 -5.53 -7.84 -19.73
CA THR A 175 -5.25 -7.71 -18.29
C THR A 175 -4.74 -6.30 -17.99
N GLY A 176 -5.01 -5.80 -16.79
CA GLY A 176 -4.62 -4.42 -16.45
C GLY A 176 -5.40 -3.39 -17.26
N ALA A 177 -6.62 -3.74 -17.68
CA ALA A 177 -7.41 -2.97 -18.66
C ALA A 177 -7.71 -1.53 -18.22
N ALA A 178 -7.70 -1.24 -16.92
CA ALA A 178 -7.92 0.11 -16.38
C ALA A 178 -6.63 0.93 -16.20
N GLY A 179 -5.47 0.38 -16.57
CA GLY A 179 -4.17 1.06 -16.52
C GLY A 179 -3.90 1.91 -17.76
N ALA A 180 -2.75 2.60 -17.77
CA ALA A 180 -2.39 3.56 -18.81
C ALA A 180 -2.43 2.95 -20.23
N VAL A 181 -1.83 1.78 -20.44
CA VAL A 181 -1.90 1.06 -21.73
C VAL A 181 -3.27 0.39 -21.92
N GLY A 182 -3.82 -0.18 -20.84
CA GLY A 182 -5.08 -0.94 -20.86
C GLY A 182 -6.26 -0.17 -21.44
N ILE A 183 -6.42 1.10 -21.06
CA ILE A 183 -7.55 1.92 -21.54
C ILE A 183 -7.50 2.15 -23.06
N HIS A 184 -6.30 2.17 -23.65
CA HIS A 184 -6.13 2.30 -25.08
C HIS A 184 -6.29 0.96 -25.79
N LEU A 185 -5.83 -0.14 -25.18
CA LEU A 185 -6.08 -1.50 -25.69
C LEU A 185 -7.57 -1.77 -25.82
N VAL A 186 -8.38 -1.43 -24.80
CA VAL A 186 -9.84 -1.64 -24.85
C VAL A 186 -10.47 -0.87 -26.01
N GLN A 187 -10.14 0.40 -26.16
CA GLN A 187 -10.71 1.26 -27.21
C GLN A 187 -10.28 0.81 -28.62
N LEU A 188 -9.00 0.50 -28.82
CA LEU A 188 -8.47 0.07 -30.11
C LEU A 188 -8.94 -1.33 -30.49
N ALA A 189 -9.05 -2.25 -29.54
CA ALA A 189 -9.60 -3.58 -29.76
C ALA A 189 -11.09 -3.53 -30.15
N SER A 190 -11.87 -2.70 -29.44
CA SER A 190 -13.27 -2.45 -29.78
C SER A 190 -13.41 -1.81 -31.17
N ALA A 191 -12.58 -0.80 -31.48
CA ALA A 191 -12.53 -0.18 -32.81
C ALA A 191 -12.13 -1.18 -33.92
N ALA A 192 -11.32 -2.19 -33.60
CA ALA A 192 -10.97 -3.28 -34.51
C ALA A 192 -12.08 -4.34 -34.68
N GLY A 193 -13.19 -4.24 -33.94
CA GLY A 193 -14.31 -5.17 -34.00
C GLY A 193 -14.03 -6.51 -33.31
N LEU A 194 -13.24 -6.49 -32.24
CA LEU A 194 -13.03 -7.65 -31.37
C LEU A 194 -14.06 -7.69 -30.25
N HIS A 195 -14.36 -8.90 -29.76
CA HIS A 195 -15.08 -9.07 -28.49
C HIS A 195 -14.09 -8.85 -27.34
N VAL A 196 -14.24 -7.75 -26.62
CA VAL A 196 -13.27 -7.30 -25.61
C VAL A 196 -13.67 -7.77 -24.22
N VAL A 197 -12.87 -8.66 -23.64
CA VAL A 197 -12.93 -9.04 -22.23
C VAL A 197 -11.85 -8.27 -21.47
N ALA A 198 -12.27 -7.29 -20.68
CA ALA A 198 -11.38 -6.42 -19.92
C ALA A 198 -11.20 -6.93 -18.50
N ALA A 199 -10.00 -7.43 -18.18
CA ALA A 199 -9.64 -7.92 -16.85
C ALA A 199 -8.97 -6.84 -15.99
N THR A 200 -9.43 -6.72 -14.76
CA THR A 200 -8.97 -5.72 -13.79
C THR A 200 -8.92 -6.29 -12.36
N SER A 201 -8.31 -5.56 -11.43
CA SER A 201 -8.31 -5.94 -10.01
C SER A 201 -9.65 -5.69 -9.31
N SER A 202 -10.50 -4.84 -9.87
CA SER A 202 -11.84 -4.55 -9.33
C SER A 202 -12.79 -4.10 -10.45
N ASN A 203 -13.75 -4.95 -10.79
CA ASN A 203 -14.83 -4.60 -11.71
C ASN A 203 -15.70 -3.50 -11.10
N ALA A 204 -15.95 -3.53 -9.79
CA ALA A 204 -16.75 -2.50 -9.14
C ALA A 204 -16.22 -1.07 -9.35
N ARG A 205 -14.90 -0.91 -9.46
CA ARG A 205 -14.26 0.39 -9.73
C ARG A 205 -14.26 0.72 -11.22
N ASN A 206 -13.97 -0.27 -12.07
CA ASN A 206 -13.56 -0.01 -13.44
C ASN A 206 -14.58 -0.47 -14.49
N GLN A 207 -15.61 -1.24 -14.14
CA GLN A 207 -16.51 -1.89 -15.11
C GLN A 207 -17.23 -0.86 -15.99
N ASP A 208 -17.90 0.12 -15.40
CA ASP A 208 -18.68 1.10 -16.17
C ASP A 208 -17.76 1.96 -17.04
N PHE A 209 -16.59 2.31 -16.50
CA PHE A 209 -15.57 3.02 -17.24
C PHE A 209 -15.06 2.17 -18.43
N LEU A 210 -14.66 0.93 -18.22
CA LEU A 210 -14.17 0.02 -19.26
C LEU A 210 -15.25 -0.28 -20.32
N ARG A 211 -16.51 -0.46 -19.91
CA ARG A 211 -17.65 -0.59 -20.84
C ARG A 211 -17.86 0.68 -21.65
N SER A 212 -17.72 1.86 -21.04
CA SER A 212 -17.81 3.14 -21.77
C SER A 212 -16.68 3.31 -22.80
N LEU A 213 -15.53 2.67 -22.58
CA LEU A 213 -14.41 2.62 -23.51
C LEU A 213 -14.58 1.57 -24.63
N GLY A 214 -15.55 0.66 -24.51
CA GLY A 214 -15.84 -0.37 -25.53
C GLY A 214 -15.59 -1.81 -25.10
N ALA A 215 -15.41 -2.10 -23.81
CA ALA A 215 -15.39 -3.47 -23.32
C ALA A 215 -16.78 -4.12 -23.41
N ASP A 216 -16.87 -5.31 -24.04
CA ASP A 216 -18.10 -6.11 -24.07
C ASP A 216 -18.34 -6.80 -22.73
N GLU A 217 -17.27 -7.36 -22.17
CA GLU A 217 -17.24 -8.01 -20.87
C GLU A 217 -16.14 -7.42 -19.98
N THR A 218 -16.38 -7.45 -18.67
CA THR A 218 -15.40 -7.03 -17.66
C THR A 218 -15.28 -8.15 -16.65
N THR A 219 -14.07 -8.52 -16.27
CA THR A 219 -13.81 -9.62 -15.33
C THR A 219 -12.72 -9.26 -14.33
N GLU A 220 -12.71 -9.92 -13.18
CA GLU A 220 -11.65 -9.77 -12.19
C GLU A 220 -10.62 -10.90 -12.32
N TYR A 221 -9.36 -10.64 -11.96
CA TYR A 221 -8.30 -11.66 -12.07
C TYR A 221 -8.65 -12.98 -11.37
N ALA A 222 -9.33 -12.90 -10.22
CA ALA A 222 -9.77 -14.08 -9.46
C ALA A 222 -10.83 -14.93 -10.18
N LEU A 223 -11.55 -14.34 -11.15
CA LEU A 223 -12.59 -15.01 -11.92
C LEU A 223 -12.08 -15.53 -13.27
N LEU A 224 -10.82 -15.24 -13.63
CA LEU A 224 -10.25 -15.71 -14.89
C LEU A 224 -10.12 -17.23 -14.97
N ASP A 225 -10.05 -17.93 -13.83
CA ASP A 225 -9.99 -19.40 -13.78
C ASP A 225 -11.24 -20.08 -14.38
N GLY A 226 -12.33 -19.32 -14.61
CA GLY A 226 -13.51 -19.78 -15.35
C GLY A 226 -13.35 -19.84 -16.87
N TYR A 227 -12.33 -19.20 -17.44
CA TYR A 227 -12.02 -19.28 -18.87
C TYR A 227 -11.01 -20.40 -19.14
N GLN A 228 -11.17 -21.12 -20.25
CA GLN A 228 -10.23 -22.17 -20.68
C GLN A 228 -10.09 -22.19 -22.21
N SER A 229 -8.94 -21.75 -22.71
CA SER A 229 -8.68 -21.64 -24.15
C SER A 229 -9.74 -20.84 -24.91
N ASP A 230 -10.27 -19.77 -24.31
CA ASP A 230 -11.37 -18.98 -24.88
C ASP A 230 -10.88 -17.83 -25.78
N PHE A 231 -9.64 -17.37 -25.58
CA PHE A 231 -9.14 -16.13 -26.21
C PHE A 231 -8.23 -16.37 -27.40
N ASP A 232 -8.53 -15.72 -28.52
CA ASP A 232 -7.65 -15.69 -29.70
C ASP A 232 -6.39 -14.86 -29.44
N ILE A 233 -6.56 -13.79 -28.66
CA ILE A 233 -5.50 -12.83 -28.34
C ILE A 233 -5.59 -12.53 -26.84
N ILE A 234 -4.45 -12.49 -26.16
CA ILE A 234 -4.33 -11.97 -24.82
C ILE A 234 -3.24 -10.90 -24.84
N VAL A 235 -3.56 -9.70 -24.33
CA VAL A 235 -2.57 -8.66 -24.07
C VAL A 235 -2.53 -8.40 -22.57
N ASP A 236 -1.37 -8.68 -21.99
CA ASP A 236 -1.10 -8.57 -20.57
C ASP A 236 -0.32 -7.29 -20.24
N ALA A 237 -0.82 -6.53 -19.26
CA ALA A 237 -0.17 -5.32 -18.75
C ALA A 237 0.08 -5.39 -17.23
N VAL A 238 0.17 -6.62 -16.69
CA VAL A 238 0.25 -6.87 -15.24
C VAL A 238 1.53 -7.63 -14.86
N GLY A 239 1.92 -8.63 -15.66
CA GLY A 239 3.05 -9.50 -15.38
C GLY A 239 2.72 -10.60 -14.34
N GLY A 240 3.78 -11.21 -13.82
CA GLY A 240 3.73 -12.16 -12.70
C GLY A 240 2.77 -13.34 -12.88
N ASP A 241 2.07 -13.70 -11.81
CA ASP A 241 1.15 -14.84 -11.80
C ASP A 241 -0.05 -14.66 -12.72
N VAL A 242 -0.51 -13.42 -12.94
CA VAL A 242 -1.59 -13.13 -13.88
C VAL A 242 -1.17 -13.52 -15.30
N LEU A 243 0.01 -13.09 -15.73
CA LEU A 243 0.59 -13.48 -17.02
C LEU A 243 0.83 -15.00 -17.13
N ALA A 244 1.30 -15.64 -16.05
CA ALA A 244 1.49 -17.09 -16.04
C ALA A 244 0.18 -17.86 -16.24
N LYS A 245 -0.92 -17.39 -15.64
CA LYS A 245 -2.25 -17.98 -15.82
C LYS A 245 -2.82 -17.77 -17.22
N CYS A 246 -2.43 -16.71 -17.94
CA CYS A 246 -2.90 -16.44 -19.30
C CYS A 246 -2.62 -17.58 -20.30
N TRP A 247 -1.60 -18.43 -20.05
CA TRP A 247 -1.38 -19.65 -20.84
C TRP A 247 -2.57 -20.61 -20.83
N ASN A 248 -3.35 -20.66 -19.75
CA ASN A 248 -4.54 -21.51 -19.67
C ASN A 248 -5.73 -20.92 -20.43
N TYR A 249 -5.77 -19.60 -20.57
CA TYR A 249 -6.91 -18.88 -21.13
C TYR A 249 -6.78 -18.66 -22.64
N VAL A 250 -5.56 -18.61 -23.17
CA VAL A 250 -5.30 -18.45 -24.60
C VAL A 250 -5.59 -19.75 -25.35
N LYS A 251 -6.19 -19.64 -26.54
CA LYS A 251 -6.38 -20.76 -27.48
C LYS A 251 -5.04 -21.40 -27.83
N ASP A 252 -5.07 -22.67 -28.23
CA ASP A 252 -3.85 -23.44 -28.49
C ASP A 252 -3.03 -22.91 -29.68
N ASP A 253 -3.64 -22.13 -30.58
CA ASP A 253 -3.03 -21.41 -31.69
C ASP A 253 -3.10 -19.87 -31.55
N GLY A 254 -3.38 -19.38 -30.34
CA GLY A 254 -3.59 -17.97 -30.03
C GLY A 254 -2.31 -17.15 -29.90
N VAL A 255 -2.48 -15.88 -29.56
CA VAL A 255 -1.39 -14.92 -29.36
C VAL A 255 -1.39 -14.41 -27.92
N LEU A 256 -0.24 -14.45 -27.25
CA LEU A 256 -0.05 -13.93 -25.89
C LEU A 256 1.03 -12.85 -25.88
N ILE A 257 0.66 -11.61 -25.64
CA ILE A 257 1.60 -10.47 -25.63
C ILE A 257 1.65 -9.91 -24.22
N SER A 258 2.84 -9.72 -23.66
CA SER A 258 3.03 -8.91 -22.45
C SER A 258 3.67 -7.57 -22.80
N VAL A 259 3.18 -6.50 -22.19
CA VAL A 259 3.73 -5.14 -22.28
C VAL A 259 4.20 -4.61 -20.92
N ASP A 260 4.19 -5.46 -19.89
CA ASP A 260 4.77 -5.15 -18.58
C ASP A 260 6.29 -5.26 -18.62
N SER A 261 7.00 -4.22 -18.15
CA SER A 261 8.46 -4.11 -18.27
C SER A 261 9.23 -5.20 -17.52
N ALA A 262 8.67 -5.75 -16.44
CA ALA A 262 9.27 -6.86 -15.71
C ALA A 262 9.12 -8.21 -16.44
N SER A 263 8.33 -8.27 -17.53
CA SER A 263 8.04 -9.49 -18.27
C SER A 263 8.98 -9.74 -19.45
N TYR A 264 10.13 -9.06 -19.58
CA TYR A 264 10.95 -9.07 -20.80
C TYR A 264 11.41 -10.46 -21.30
N ASN A 265 11.54 -11.44 -20.41
CA ASN A 265 11.97 -12.81 -20.71
C ASN A 265 10.91 -13.89 -20.35
N PHE A 266 9.65 -13.49 -20.12
CA PHE A 266 8.62 -14.37 -19.55
C PHE A 266 8.42 -15.67 -20.34
N VAL A 267 8.58 -15.64 -21.68
CA VAL A 267 8.39 -16.82 -22.54
C VAL A 267 9.40 -17.90 -22.20
N GLU A 268 10.67 -17.54 -22.04
CA GLU A 268 11.74 -18.49 -21.70
C GLU A 268 11.55 -19.02 -20.27
N GLU A 269 11.19 -18.15 -19.33
CA GLU A 269 10.93 -18.52 -17.93
C GLU A 269 9.73 -19.46 -17.80
N HIS A 270 8.63 -19.15 -18.48
CA HIS A 270 7.43 -19.97 -18.51
C HIS A 270 7.66 -21.30 -19.23
N GLN A 271 8.55 -21.34 -20.22
CA GLN A 271 8.94 -22.58 -20.88
C GLN A 271 9.74 -23.48 -19.93
N LYS A 272 10.66 -22.92 -19.14
CA LYS A 272 11.39 -23.66 -18.09
C LYS A 272 10.44 -24.23 -17.02
N ARG A 273 9.36 -23.50 -16.70
CA ARG A 273 8.29 -23.94 -15.78
C ARG A 273 7.34 -24.98 -16.39
N GLY A 274 7.42 -25.24 -17.70
CA GLY A 274 6.58 -26.22 -18.39
C GLY A 274 5.12 -25.81 -18.56
N ILE A 275 4.81 -24.51 -18.51
CA ILE A 275 3.43 -23.98 -18.61
C ILE A 275 3.10 -23.41 -20.00
N CYS A 276 4.08 -23.27 -20.89
CA CYS A 276 3.87 -22.77 -22.25
C CYS A 276 3.09 -23.78 -23.12
N LYS A 277 2.30 -23.25 -24.05
CA LYS A 277 1.65 -24.01 -25.13
C LYS A 277 2.44 -23.87 -26.42
N GLU A 278 2.77 -25.00 -27.07
CA GLU A 278 3.65 -25.02 -28.26
C GLU A 278 3.08 -24.25 -29.47
N GLY A 279 1.76 -24.24 -29.65
CA GLY A 279 1.10 -23.54 -30.76
C GLY A 279 0.83 -22.05 -30.51
N VAL A 280 1.05 -21.55 -29.28
CA VAL A 280 0.78 -20.16 -28.93
C VAL A 280 1.96 -19.28 -29.29
N ARG A 281 1.69 -18.19 -30.00
CA ARG A 281 2.70 -17.17 -30.28
C ARG A 281 2.78 -16.19 -29.11
N ALA A 282 3.75 -16.40 -28.23
CA ALA A 282 3.99 -15.54 -27.07
C ALA A 282 5.19 -14.59 -27.27
N LEU A 283 5.06 -13.32 -26.88
CA LEU A 283 6.18 -12.37 -26.92
C LEU A 283 6.03 -11.19 -25.94
N PHE A 284 7.15 -10.60 -25.57
CA PHE A 284 7.27 -9.26 -25.01
C PHE A 284 7.87 -8.33 -26.08
N PHE A 285 7.52 -7.05 -26.07
CA PHE A 285 8.15 -6.05 -26.93
C PHE A 285 8.25 -4.70 -26.23
N ILE A 286 9.21 -3.88 -26.70
CA ILE A 286 9.33 -2.48 -26.32
C ILE A 286 8.84 -1.65 -27.51
N VAL A 287 7.89 -0.75 -27.25
CA VAL A 287 7.28 0.11 -28.27
C VAL A 287 8.32 0.99 -28.97
N THR A 288 8.18 1.18 -30.28
CA THR A 288 9.07 2.05 -31.06
C THR A 288 8.31 3.27 -31.59
N GLY A 289 8.85 4.48 -31.45
CA GLY A 289 8.20 5.70 -31.96
C GLY A 289 7.90 5.67 -33.47
N SER A 290 6.70 6.13 -33.86
CA SER A 290 6.19 6.09 -35.24
C SER A 290 5.16 7.20 -35.46
N GLY A 291 5.55 8.19 -36.26
CA GLY A 291 4.69 9.31 -36.63
C GLY A 291 3.50 8.89 -37.49
N GLU A 292 3.52 7.71 -38.10
CA GLU A 292 2.36 7.15 -38.81
C GLU A 292 1.30 6.63 -37.84
N ALA A 293 1.71 5.83 -36.85
CA ALA A 293 0.81 5.35 -35.81
C ALA A 293 0.24 6.52 -34.99
N LEU A 294 1.07 7.50 -34.62
CA LEU A 294 0.61 8.70 -33.92
C LEU A 294 -0.40 9.51 -34.75
N ARG A 295 -0.22 9.61 -36.07
CA ARG A 295 -1.21 10.27 -36.94
C ARG A 295 -2.54 9.54 -36.95
N TYR A 296 -2.51 8.21 -37.03
CA TYR A 296 -3.72 7.40 -36.96
C TYR A 296 -4.43 7.55 -35.60
N LEU A 297 -3.68 7.49 -34.49
CA LEU A 297 -4.22 7.71 -33.14
C LEU A 297 -4.79 9.13 -32.98
N ALA A 298 -4.15 10.14 -33.59
CA ALA A 298 -4.65 11.50 -33.64
C ALA A 298 -6.00 11.60 -34.39
N GLU A 299 -6.11 10.96 -35.55
CA GLU A 299 -7.36 10.91 -36.32
C GLU A 299 -8.49 10.23 -35.51
N LEU A 300 -8.20 9.13 -34.80
CA LEU A 300 -9.17 8.47 -33.93
C LEU A 300 -9.60 9.38 -32.77
N ALA A 301 -8.67 10.15 -32.19
CA ALA A 301 -8.96 11.10 -31.12
C ALA A 301 -9.82 12.28 -31.60
N GLU A 302 -9.56 12.81 -32.79
CA GLU A 302 -10.37 13.88 -33.40
C GLU A 302 -11.81 13.45 -33.66
N GLN A 303 -12.03 12.16 -33.95
CA GLN A 303 -13.37 11.58 -34.11
C GLN A 303 -14.00 11.12 -32.78
N GLY A 304 -13.33 11.30 -31.64
CA GLY A 304 -13.81 10.85 -30.33
C GLY A 304 -13.89 9.32 -30.16
N ILE A 305 -13.20 8.58 -31.04
CA ILE A 305 -13.10 7.12 -30.97
C ILE A 305 -12.13 6.74 -29.87
N LEU A 306 -10.98 7.43 -29.83
CA LEU A 306 -9.93 7.27 -28.84
C LEU A 306 -9.93 8.45 -27.87
N GLN A 307 -9.99 8.15 -26.58
CA GLN A 307 -9.97 9.12 -25.50
C GLN A 307 -8.71 8.90 -24.65
N SER A 308 -8.11 10.02 -24.25
CA SER A 308 -7.03 10.09 -23.27
C SER A 308 -7.61 10.45 -21.90
N LEU A 309 -7.05 9.91 -20.83
CA LEU A 309 -7.50 10.19 -19.46
C LEU A 309 -6.39 10.87 -18.67
N VAL A 310 -6.63 12.11 -18.25
CA VAL A 310 -5.76 12.84 -17.33
C VAL A 310 -6.49 13.00 -16.01
N ILE A 311 -6.02 12.29 -14.98
CA ILE A 311 -6.61 12.35 -13.63
C ILE A 311 -6.09 13.56 -12.86
N GLN A 312 -4.81 13.89 -13.04
CA GLN A 312 -4.14 14.93 -12.30
C GLN A 312 -3.02 15.56 -13.12
N THR A 313 -2.84 16.86 -12.96
CA THR A 313 -1.73 17.63 -13.52
C THR A 313 -0.93 18.28 -12.40
N THR A 314 0.38 18.43 -12.59
CA THR A 314 1.28 19.07 -11.62
C THR A 314 2.20 20.02 -12.36
N SER A 315 2.42 21.23 -11.84
CA SER A 315 3.41 22.18 -12.38
C SER A 315 4.59 22.32 -11.42
N PRO A 316 5.83 22.47 -11.91
CA PRO A 316 6.96 22.86 -11.07
C PRO A 316 6.68 24.25 -10.49
N ALA A 317 6.87 24.45 -9.19
CA ALA A 317 6.50 25.69 -8.53
C ALA A 317 7.45 26.85 -8.94
N PRO A 318 6.93 27.97 -9.48
CA PRO A 318 7.76 29.12 -9.83
C PRO A 318 8.19 29.87 -8.57
N ASP A 319 9.43 29.67 -8.14
CA ASP A 319 10.01 30.21 -6.91
C ASP A 319 9.96 31.75 -6.89
N SER A 320 9.03 32.31 -6.11
CA SER A 320 8.89 33.75 -5.94
C SER A 320 9.72 34.23 -4.73
N SER A 321 11.02 34.48 -4.90
CA SER A 321 11.70 35.62 -4.25
C SER A 321 13.18 35.76 -4.62
N HIS A 322 13.54 36.92 -5.17
CA HIS A 322 14.91 37.43 -5.14
C HIS A 322 15.34 37.72 -3.68
N GLN A 323 16.13 36.84 -3.08
CA GLN A 323 17.19 37.18 -2.09
C GLN A 323 18.15 35.99 -1.92
N PRO A 324 19.48 36.22 -1.84
CA PRO A 324 20.44 35.13 -1.79
C PRO A 324 20.53 34.57 -0.37
N HIS A 325 20.12 33.31 -0.19
CA HIS A 325 20.78 32.26 0.61
C HIS A 325 19.78 31.15 1.01
N THR A 326 20.01 29.97 0.42
CA THR A 326 19.77 28.61 0.94
C THR A 326 18.41 28.31 1.59
N ARG A 327 17.44 27.87 0.78
CA ARG A 327 16.20 27.24 1.25
C ARG A 327 15.68 26.17 0.27
N THR A 328 16.03 24.91 0.51
CA THR A 328 15.34 23.74 -0.07
C THR A 328 14.16 23.40 0.84
N GLN A 329 13.00 24.02 0.60
CA GLN A 329 11.75 23.65 1.26
C GLN A 329 10.58 24.19 0.44
N GLN A 330 10.17 23.47 -0.61
CA GLN A 330 8.82 23.49 -1.21
C GLN A 330 8.76 22.55 -2.44
N VAL A 331 8.85 21.24 -2.20
CA VAL A 331 8.23 20.22 -3.07
C VAL A 331 7.82 19.06 -2.14
N GLN A 332 6.75 19.23 -1.38
CA GLN A 332 6.25 18.19 -0.49
C GLN A 332 4.73 18.27 -0.42
N GLU A 333 4.09 18.19 -1.57
CA GLU A 333 2.70 17.74 -1.67
C GLU A 333 2.50 17.28 -3.11
N HIS A 334 2.14 16.00 -3.25
CA HIS A 334 1.83 15.28 -4.50
C HIS A 334 3.01 14.57 -5.15
N ILE A 335 3.15 13.28 -4.83
CA ILE A 335 3.50 12.11 -5.67
C ILE A 335 3.92 10.97 -4.73
N THR A 336 3.15 9.86 -4.69
CA THR A 336 3.62 8.44 -4.57
C THR A 336 2.43 7.48 -4.34
N PRO A 337 2.59 6.14 -4.47
CA PRO A 337 3.70 5.40 -5.10
C PRO A 337 3.25 4.38 -6.18
N LEU A 338 4.20 3.95 -7.03
CA LEU A 338 4.25 2.60 -7.60
C LEU A 338 5.71 2.12 -7.69
N MET A 339 5.90 0.80 -7.55
CA MET A 339 7.14 -0.02 -7.48
C MET A 339 7.69 -0.19 -6.04
N ALA A 340 7.99 -1.37 -5.52
CA ALA A 340 8.21 -2.70 -6.13
C ALA A 340 7.98 -3.87 -5.12
N GLU A 341 7.67 -5.05 -5.66
CA GLU A 341 7.97 -6.42 -5.14
C GLU A 341 9.51 -6.67 -5.26
N ASP A 342 10.20 -7.70 -4.75
CA ASP A 342 9.89 -9.13 -4.65
C ASP A 342 11.07 -9.92 -3.98
N LEU A 343 10.89 -11.25 -3.82
CA LEU A 343 11.85 -12.37 -3.66
C LEU A 343 11.80 -13.15 -2.34
N ARG A 344 11.21 -14.37 -2.39
CA ARG A 344 11.91 -15.65 -2.11
C ARG A 344 11.02 -16.88 -2.40
N HIS A 345 11.47 -17.67 -3.38
CA HIS A 345 11.12 -19.07 -3.68
C HIS A 345 11.71 -20.01 -2.59
N GLU A 346 11.14 -21.16 -2.17
CA GLU A 346 10.98 -22.46 -2.88
C GLU A 346 10.40 -23.55 -1.90
N PRO A 347 10.17 -24.84 -2.30
CA PRO A 347 8.88 -25.54 -2.36
C PRO A 347 8.56 -26.45 -1.13
N ASN A 348 7.36 -27.04 -1.14
CA ASN A 348 6.87 -27.94 -0.10
C ASN A 348 6.53 -29.31 -0.72
N GLU A 349 7.24 -30.39 -0.35
CA GLU A 349 6.70 -31.76 -0.45
C GLU A 349 7.15 -32.60 0.76
N ARG A 350 6.15 -33.18 1.44
CA ARG A 350 6.32 -34.14 2.54
C ARG A 350 6.32 -35.56 1.98
N ILE A 351 7.39 -36.32 2.21
CA ILE A 351 7.38 -37.79 2.18
C ILE A 351 8.07 -38.30 3.45
N SER A 352 7.38 -39.16 4.21
CA SER A 352 7.85 -39.79 5.44
C SER A 352 8.17 -41.26 5.20
N VAL A 353 9.45 -41.68 5.27
CA VAL A 353 9.87 -43.06 5.62
C VAL A 353 11.32 -43.08 6.14
N GLY A 354 11.54 -43.62 7.36
CA GLY A 354 12.69 -44.51 7.64
C GLY A 354 13.86 -43.96 8.47
N ASN A 355 13.93 -44.39 9.73
CA ASN A 355 15.12 -44.39 10.60
C ASN A 355 16.37 -44.99 9.92
N VAL A 356 17.50 -44.26 9.85
CA VAL A 356 18.86 -44.83 10.03
C VAL A 356 19.78 -43.78 10.68
N ILE A 357 20.37 -44.20 11.80
CA ILE A 357 21.36 -43.53 12.65
C ILE A 357 22.65 -43.25 11.87
N LEU A 358 23.18 -42.01 11.94
CA LEU A 358 24.62 -41.73 12.04
C LEU A 358 24.80 -40.39 12.78
N GLY A 359 25.31 -40.47 14.00
CA GLY A 359 25.41 -39.35 14.92
C GLY A 359 26.42 -38.29 14.50
N ILE A 360 25.95 -37.05 14.48
CA ILE A 360 26.71 -35.86 14.85
C ILE A 360 25.80 -35.06 15.77
N SER A 361 26.19 -34.96 17.04
CA SER A 361 25.48 -34.19 18.06
C SER A 361 25.38 -32.72 17.64
N PHE A 362 24.17 -32.15 17.63
CA PHE A 362 24.03 -30.70 17.73
C PHE A 362 24.29 -30.31 19.19
N PRO A 363 25.22 -29.39 19.48
CA PRO A 363 25.43 -28.93 20.84
C PRO A 363 24.25 -28.07 21.28
N ASP A 364 23.74 -28.36 22.48
CA ASP A 364 23.18 -27.35 23.37
C ASP A 364 24.23 -26.23 23.50
N ALA A 365 24.07 -25.15 22.73
CA ALA A 365 25.02 -24.04 22.70
C ALA A 365 24.32 -22.80 23.24
N GLY A 366 24.82 -22.31 24.38
CA GLY A 366 24.37 -21.09 25.03
C GLY A 366 24.33 -19.92 24.05
N ILE A 367 23.37 -19.01 24.29
CA ILE A 367 23.23 -17.74 23.59
C ILE A 367 24.58 -17.03 23.65
N ALA A 368 25.37 -17.13 22.58
CA ALA A 368 26.58 -16.34 22.41
C ALA A 368 26.12 -14.91 22.22
N GLN A 369 26.18 -14.12 23.30
CA GLN A 369 25.90 -12.70 23.25
C GLN A 369 27.00 -12.06 22.40
N SER A 370 26.64 -11.68 21.19
CA SER A 370 27.53 -10.86 20.38
C SER A 370 27.64 -9.49 21.06
N ASP A 371 28.85 -9.10 21.44
CA ASP A 371 29.15 -7.71 21.84
C ASP A 371 29.11 -6.76 20.63
N ASP A 372 29.04 -7.33 19.42
CA ASP A 372 28.88 -6.61 18.18
C ASP A 372 27.39 -6.42 17.85
N ILE A 373 26.88 -5.24 18.20
CA ILE A 373 25.51 -4.78 17.93
C ILE A 373 25.22 -4.71 16.42
N GLU A 374 26.23 -4.41 15.59
CA GLU A 374 26.01 -4.25 14.16
C GLU A 374 25.85 -5.59 13.45
N ASN A 375 26.46 -6.65 13.95
CA ASN A 375 26.32 -7.98 13.37
C ASN A 375 25.33 -8.90 14.13
N ASP A 376 24.66 -8.40 15.17
CA ASP A 376 23.64 -9.15 15.90
C ASP A 376 22.33 -9.25 15.09
N PHE A 377 22.06 -10.45 14.58
CA PHE A 377 20.89 -10.75 13.75
C PHE A 377 19.55 -10.41 14.43
N LEU A 378 19.42 -10.64 15.73
CA LEU A 378 18.16 -10.36 16.45
C LEU A 378 17.97 -8.85 16.65
N ILE A 379 19.05 -8.13 16.93
CA ILE A 379 19.01 -6.65 16.99
C ILE A 379 18.67 -6.06 15.61
N ASN A 380 19.18 -6.66 14.53
CA ASN A 380 18.85 -6.24 13.16
C ASN A 380 17.36 -6.40 12.87
N ALA A 381 16.79 -7.56 13.21
CA ALA A 381 15.35 -7.80 13.08
C ALA A 381 14.51 -6.81 13.89
N TYR A 382 14.95 -6.42 15.11
CA TYR A 382 14.30 -5.37 15.90
C TYR A 382 14.27 -4.02 15.15
N TYR A 383 15.40 -3.56 14.62
CA TYR A 383 15.47 -2.27 13.91
C TYR A 383 14.66 -2.28 12.61
N GLU A 384 14.68 -3.40 11.89
CA GLU A 384 13.99 -3.54 10.60
C GLU A 384 12.46 -3.63 10.77
N LYS A 385 11.98 -4.39 11.77
CA LYS A 385 10.55 -4.75 11.86
C LYS A 385 9.78 -4.05 12.99
N PHE A 386 10.46 -3.45 13.97
CA PHE A 386 9.79 -2.85 15.15
C PHE A 386 10.15 -1.38 15.40
N HIS A 387 11.43 -1.02 15.34
CA HIS A 387 11.93 0.31 15.75
C HIS A 387 11.27 1.47 14.99
N GLY A 388 11.06 1.35 13.68
CA GLY A 388 10.44 2.42 12.88
C GLY A 388 9.02 2.80 13.32
N CYS A 389 8.30 1.90 13.99
CA CYS A 389 6.99 2.21 14.59
C CYS A 389 7.11 2.76 16.02
N HIS A 390 8.25 2.55 16.69
CA HIS A 390 8.52 2.93 18.08
C HIS A 390 9.90 3.58 18.23
N PRO A 391 10.15 4.75 17.62
CA PRO A 391 11.49 5.33 17.53
C PRO A 391 11.85 6.12 18.80
N PHE A 392 11.83 5.45 19.95
CA PHE A 392 12.18 6.06 21.24
C PHE A 392 13.53 5.58 21.79
N LEU A 393 14.14 4.58 21.15
CA LEU A 393 15.51 4.17 21.40
C LEU A 393 16.48 4.90 20.46
N LEU A 394 17.75 4.91 20.82
CA LEU A 394 18.81 5.50 19.99
C LEU A 394 18.85 4.86 18.59
N PRO A 395 19.12 5.63 17.52
CA PRO A 395 19.42 5.07 16.21
C PRO A 395 20.57 4.07 16.30
N ARG A 396 20.51 2.99 15.50
CA ARG A 396 21.45 1.85 15.60
C ARG A 396 22.93 2.25 15.64
N LYS A 397 23.35 3.14 14.73
CA LYS A 397 24.74 3.64 14.68
C LYS A 397 25.15 4.41 15.92
N HIS A 398 24.21 5.14 16.54
CA HIS A 398 24.44 5.88 17.79
C HIS A 398 24.49 4.92 18.99
N LEU A 399 23.61 3.92 19.04
CA LEU A 399 23.63 2.88 20.06
C LEU A 399 24.94 2.08 20.03
N SER A 400 25.35 1.62 18.84
CA SER A 400 26.63 0.92 18.61
C SER A 400 27.82 1.74 19.13
N ARG A 401 27.88 3.03 18.79
CA ARG A 401 28.93 3.96 19.25
C ARG A 401 28.95 4.12 20.77
N LEU A 402 27.80 4.29 21.41
CA LEU A 402 27.73 4.47 22.87
C LEU A 402 27.99 3.17 23.64
N TYR A 403 27.69 2.02 23.04
CA TYR A 403 27.99 0.71 23.61
C TYR A 403 29.49 0.36 23.58
N GLN A 404 30.29 1.01 22.74
CA GLN A 404 31.74 0.84 22.75
C GLN A 404 32.42 1.42 24.00
N ASP A 405 31.73 2.30 24.76
CA ASP A 405 32.23 2.82 26.04
C ASP A 405 32.03 1.78 27.16
N PRO A 406 33.11 1.18 27.71
CA PRO A 406 33.01 0.13 28.74
C PRO A 406 32.28 0.57 30.00
N HIS A 407 32.25 1.88 30.29
CA HIS A 407 31.54 2.41 31.46
C HIS A 407 30.01 2.46 31.26
N ARG A 408 29.53 2.36 30.02
CA ARG A 408 28.10 2.41 29.67
C ARG A 408 27.52 1.06 29.28
N GLN A 409 28.36 0.07 28.95
CA GLN A 409 27.92 -1.26 28.50
C GLN A 409 26.92 -1.91 29.45
N SER A 410 27.19 -1.89 30.76
CA SER A 410 26.32 -2.50 31.79
C SER A 410 24.94 -1.84 31.88
N SER A 411 24.83 -0.57 31.52
CA SER A 411 23.57 0.19 31.50
C SER A 411 22.70 -0.19 30.30
N PHE A 412 23.31 -0.55 29.16
CA PHE A 412 22.62 -0.98 27.94
C PHE A 412 22.28 -2.47 27.89
N THR A 413 22.91 -3.32 28.72
CA THR A 413 22.67 -4.77 28.73
C THR A 413 21.18 -5.15 28.87
N PRO A 414 20.40 -4.57 29.80
CA PRO A 414 18.97 -4.86 29.93
C PRO A 414 18.19 -4.49 28.66
N LEU A 415 18.53 -3.37 28.02
CA LEU A 415 17.87 -2.90 26.82
C LEU A 415 18.12 -3.84 25.64
N LEU A 416 19.38 -4.23 25.41
CA LEU A 416 19.75 -5.15 24.34
C LEU A 416 19.11 -6.53 24.52
N ALA A 417 18.98 -7.01 25.76
CA ALA A 417 18.28 -8.26 26.05
C ALA A 417 16.82 -8.22 25.61
N VAL A 418 16.10 -7.11 25.87
CA VAL A 418 14.71 -6.94 25.43
C VAL A 418 14.61 -6.78 23.91
N MET A 419 15.52 -6.02 23.29
CA MET A 419 15.58 -5.89 21.83
C MET A 419 15.77 -7.25 21.14
N ARG A 420 16.62 -8.13 21.69
CA ARG A 420 16.82 -9.50 21.18
C ARG A 420 15.58 -10.37 21.29
N LEU A 421 14.82 -10.26 22.39
CA LEU A 421 13.54 -10.96 22.52
C LEU A 421 12.56 -10.53 21.44
N ILE A 422 12.42 -9.23 21.19
CA ILE A 422 11.53 -8.73 20.13
C ILE A 422 12.00 -9.15 18.75
N GLY A 423 13.31 -9.03 18.47
CA GLY A 423 13.90 -9.57 17.25
C GLY A 423 13.60 -11.05 17.05
N HIS A 424 13.73 -11.85 18.11
CA HIS A 424 13.40 -13.27 18.10
C HIS A 424 11.93 -13.51 17.76
N ILE A 425 11.01 -12.76 18.37
CA ILE A 425 9.56 -12.86 18.09
C ILE A 425 9.30 -12.62 16.59
N TYR A 426 9.90 -11.60 15.97
CA TYR A 426 9.72 -11.34 14.53
C TYR A 426 10.39 -12.39 13.63
N THR A 427 11.48 -13.02 14.06
CA THR A 427 12.20 -14.01 13.22
C THR A 427 11.67 -15.44 13.38
N SER A 428 11.16 -15.79 14.56
CA SER A 428 10.74 -17.16 14.89
C SER A 428 9.23 -17.30 15.04
N HIS A 429 8.52 -16.20 15.23
CA HIS A 429 7.09 -16.16 15.57
C HIS A 429 6.77 -16.91 16.89
N GLU A 430 7.76 -17.03 17.78
CA GLU A 430 7.65 -17.76 19.05
C GLU A 430 8.14 -16.95 20.26
N TRP A 431 7.65 -17.33 21.45
CA TRP A 431 8.14 -16.80 22.72
C TRP A 431 9.31 -17.60 23.25
N SER A 432 10.42 -16.92 23.54
CA SER A 432 11.58 -17.56 24.18
C SER A 432 11.57 -17.35 25.69
N THR A 433 11.37 -18.44 26.43
CA THR A 433 11.51 -18.45 27.90
C THR A 433 12.94 -18.15 28.33
N SER A 434 13.94 -18.66 27.61
CA SER A 434 15.36 -18.41 27.89
C SER A 434 15.72 -16.92 27.77
N LEU A 435 15.27 -16.24 26.71
CA LEU A 435 15.49 -14.79 26.57
C LEU A 435 14.72 -13.99 27.62
N ARG A 436 13.51 -14.42 27.99
CA ARG A 436 12.74 -13.83 29.10
C ARG A 436 13.49 -13.94 30.44
N ASP A 437 13.94 -15.13 30.81
CA ASP A 437 14.66 -15.37 32.06
C ASP A 437 15.96 -14.54 32.11
N HIS A 438 16.62 -14.39 30.96
CA HIS A 438 17.78 -13.53 30.83
C HIS A 438 17.45 -12.04 31.05
N ILE A 439 16.35 -11.53 30.47
CA ILE A 439 15.88 -10.15 30.71
C ILE A 439 15.61 -9.93 32.20
N GLU A 440 14.88 -10.84 32.84
CA GLU A 440 14.56 -10.76 34.26
C GLU A 440 15.85 -10.76 35.12
N ALA A 441 16.84 -11.57 34.76
CA ALA A 441 18.15 -11.56 35.42
C ALA A 441 18.91 -10.24 35.22
N CYS A 442 18.90 -9.66 34.01
CA CYS A 442 19.48 -8.34 33.75
C CYS A 442 18.78 -7.23 34.54
N PHE A 443 17.45 -7.29 34.67
CA PHE A 443 16.66 -6.30 35.41
C PHE A 443 16.97 -6.32 36.91
N LEU A 444 17.29 -7.50 37.47
CA LEU A 444 17.71 -7.65 38.87
C LEU A 444 19.11 -7.09 39.13
N GLN A 445 19.99 -7.10 38.12
CA GLN A 445 21.37 -6.60 38.22
C GLN A 445 21.49 -5.11 37.88
N ALA A 446 20.51 -4.54 37.18
CA ALA A 446 20.51 -3.15 36.78
C ALA A 446 20.32 -2.18 37.96
N SER A 447 20.86 -0.97 37.83
CA SER A 447 20.62 0.09 38.81
C SER A 447 19.16 0.54 38.79
N SER A 448 18.54 0.63 39.96
CA SER A 448 17.13 1.04 40.11
C SER A 448 16.86 2.49 39.71
N SER A 449 17.90 3.33 39.58
CA SER A 449 17.79 4.73 39.18
C SER A 449 18.29 5.00 37.76
N ASP A 450 18.57 3.96 36.98
CA ASP A 450 19.08 4.11 35.61
C ASP A 450 17.96 4.51 34.63
N PRO A 451 18.06 5.64 33.92
CA PRO A 451 17.08 6.04 32.90
C PRO A 451 16.83 5.00 31.81
N ILE A 452 17.82 4.18 31.43
CA ILE A 452 17.67 3.14 30.39
C ILE A 452 16.68 2.06 30.84
N MET A 453 16.49 1.87 32.15
CA MET A 453 15.49 0.95 32.66
C MET A 453 14.06 1.37 32.33
N VAL A 454 13.79 2.68 32.16
CA VAL A 454 12.48 3.13 31.67
C VAL A 454 12.23 2.59 30.28
N GLN A 455 13.21 2.72 29.38
CA GLN A 455 13.12 2.22 28.01
C GLN A 455 12.97 0.69 27.97
N SER A 456 13.78 0.00 28.77
CA SER A 456 13.83 -1.46 28.81
C SER A 456 12.51 -2.05 29.31
N ARG A 457 11.96 -1.51 30.40
CA ARG A 457 10.68 -1.94 30.97
C ARG A 457 9.50 -1.58 30.08
N LEU A 458 9.50 -0.39 29.49
CA LEU A 458 8.46 0.03 28.54
C LEU A 458 8.42 -0.95 27.36
N LEU A 459 9.57 -1.23 26.75
CA LEU A 459 9.68 -2.12 25.60
C LEU A 459 9.28 -3.57 25.95
N PHE A 460 9.73 -4.06 27.12
CA PHE A 460 9.39 -5.41 27.58
C PHE A 460 7.91 -5.55 27.89
N SER A 461 7.29 -4.51 28.47
CA SER A 461 5.84 -4.48 28.71
C SER A 461 5.05 -4.67 27.42
N MET A 462 5.49 -4.06 26.30
CA MET A 462 4.82 -4.16 25.00
C MET A 462 4.90 -5.59 24.47
N ALA A 463 6.08 -6.22 24.54
CA ALA A 463 6.27 -7.62 24.12
C ALA A 463 5.40 -8.58 24.96
N LEU A 464 5.41 -8.43 26.28
CA LEU A 464 4.59 -9.21 27.20
C LEU A 464 3.09 -9.06 26.90
N PHE A 465 2.63 -7.83 26.68
CA PHE A 465 1.21 -7.53 26.47
C PHE A 465 0.65 -8.20 25.22
N TRP A 466 1.41 -8.15 24.11
CA TRP A 466 0.99 -8.69 22.81
C TRP A 466 1.22 -10.20 22.69
N HIS A 467 2.04 -10.76 23.58
CA HIS A 467 2.19 -12.21 23.78
C HIS A 467 1.30 -12.79 24.90
N ASP A 468 0.28 -12.04 25.33
CA ASP A 468 -0.78 -12.44 26.28
C ASP A 468 -0.37 -12.56 27.77
N TYR A 469 0.77 -12.01 28.17
CA TYR A 469 1.21 -11.90 29.57
C TYR A 469 0.74 -10.58 30.23
N LYS A 470 -0.57 -10.37 30.32
CA LYS A 470 -1.17 -9.07 30.71
C LYS A 470 -0.74 -8.55 32.09
N ASP A 471 -0.72 -9.41 33.11
CA ASP A 471 -0.37 -8.99 34.47
C ASP A 471 1.10 -8.61 34.60
N ALA A 472 1.98 -9.37 33.94
CA ALA A 472 3.40 -9.05 33.86
C ALA A 472 3.63 -7.75 33.07
N ALA A 473 2.94 -7.56 31.94
CA ALA A 473 3.01 -6.32 31.19
C ALA A 473 2.56 -5.11 32.02
N LYS A 474 1.50 -5.27 32.83
CA LYS A 474 1.05 -4.24 33.77
C LYS A 474 2.13 -3.86 34.76
N LEU A 475 2.74 -4.86 35.40
CA LEU A 475 3.78 -4.66 36.40
C LEU A 475 4.97 -3.88 35.82
N GLU A 476 5.41 -4.26 34.61
CA GLU A 476 6.52 -3.58 33.94
C GLU A 476 6.18 -2.16 33.52
N MET A 477 4.95 -1.92 33.04
CA MET A 477 4.49 -0.57 32.69
C MET A 477 4.37 0.34 33.93
N ASP A 478 3.84 -0.18 35.04
CA ASP A 478 3.73 0.54 36.31
C ASP A 478 5.12 0.88 36.88
N ALA A 479 6.08 -0.03 36.73
CA ALA A 479 7.47 0.18 37.12
C ALA A 479 8.16 1.24 36.23
N ALA A 480 7.99 1.15 34.90
CA ALA A 480 8.53 2.14 33.95
C ALA A 480 7.97 3.55 34.24
N THR A 481 6.67 3.64 34.48
CA THR A 481 5.97 4.90 34.77
C THR A 481 6.46 5.51 36.08
N SER A 482 6.54 4.71 37.14
CA SER A 482 6.99 5.21 38.45
C SER A 482 8.43 5.72 38.37
N LEU A 483 9.32 4.97 37.70
CA LEU A 483 10.70 5.38 37.49
C LEU A 483 10.82 6.66 36.65
N ALA A 484 10.07 6.78 35.55
CA ALA A 484 10.10 7.98 34.70
C ALA A 484 9.63 9.24 35.45
N VAL A 485 8.62 9.09 36.32
CA VAL A 485 8.11 10.18 37.18
C VAL A 485 9.13 10.54 38.25
N ASP A 486 9.75 9.56 38.91
CA ASP A 486 10.78 9.77 39.93
C ASP A 486 12.00 10.48 39.35
N LEU A 487 12.40 10.10 38.13
CA LEU A 487 13.47 10.74 37.36
C LEU A 487 13.08 12.11 36.79
N LYS A 488 11.80 12.46 36.82
CA LYS A 488 11.24 13.70 36.24
C LYS A 488 11.50 13.82 34.74
N MET A 489 11.38 12.73 33.99
CA MET A 489 11.59 12.72 32.53
C MET A 489 10.63 13.66 31.77
N TYR A 490 9.52 14.05 32.39
CA TYR A 490 8.54 15.00 31.87
C TYR A 490 8.99 16.47 31.90
N LEU A 491 10.14 16.78 32.52
CA LEU A 491 10.72 18.11 32.56
C LEU A 491 11.82 18.29 31.49
N SER A 492 11.86 19.46 30.86
CA SER A 492 12.88 19.85 29.88
C SER A 492 14.32 19.65 30.39
N ASP A 493 14.55 19.88 31.68
CA ASP A 493 15.87 19.80 32.32
C ASP A 493 16.42 18.37 32.34
N PHE A 494 15.55 17.34 32.35
CA PHE A 494 15.98 15.96 32.39
C PHE A 494 16.76 15.59 31.12
N ALA A 495 16.16 15.84 29.95
CA ALA A 495 16.78 15.56 28.66
C ALA A 495 18.09 16.33 28.49
N ALA A 496 18.11 17.62 28.87
CA ALA A 496 19.30 18.47 28.82
C ALA A 496 20.45 17.94 29.70
N SER A 497 20.15 17.55 30.94
CA SER A 497 21.15 17.07 31.90
C SER A 497 21.70 15.68 31.57
N HIS A 498 20.86 14.76 31.07
CA HIS A 498 21.23 13.37 30.78
C HIS A 498 21.78 13.18 29.35
N GLY A 499 21.41 14.06 28.41
CA GLY A 499 22.00 14.07 27.07
C GLY A 499 23.35 14.79 27.00
N ARG A 500 23.64 15.73 27.93
CA ARG A 500 24.82 16.61 27.88
C ARG A 500 25.00 17.18 26.48
N ASP A 501 26.18 17.12 25.84
CA ASP A 501 26.41 17.70 24.51
C ASP A 501 25.91 16.82 23.34
N ASP A 502 25.34 15.64 23.62
CA ASP A 502 24.81 14.74 22.60
C ASP A 502 23.33 15.05 22.31
N HIS A 503 23.09 15.71 21.19
CA HIS A 503 21.75 16.08 20.74
C HIS A 503 20.85 14.88 20.45
N VAL A 504 21.40 13.77 19.93
CA VAL A 504 20.63 12.55 19.64
C VAL A 504 20.22 11.88 20.95
N LEU A 505 21.09 11.90 21.96
CA LEU A 505 20.75 11.40 23.29
C LEU A 505 19.71 12.27 24.01
N ARG A 506 19.79 13.61 23.89
CA ARG A 506 18.73 14.51 24.41
C ARG A 506 17.38 14.19 23.78
N GLU A 507 17.35 14.00 22.47
CA GLU A 507 16.13 13.69 21.72
C GLU A 507 15.58 12.30 22.08
N CYS A 508 16.46 11.31 22.28
CA CYS A 508 16.10 9.97 22.78
C CYS A 508 15.32 10.03 24.10
N TRP A 509 15.77 10.86 25.04
CA TRP A 509 15.09 11.02 26.33
C TRP A 509 13.72 11.68 26.21
N ARG A 510 13.57 12.69 25.33
CA ARG A 510 12.27 13.32 25.04
C ARG A 510 11.29 12.31 24.46
N ARG A 511 11.75 11.53 23.47
CA ARG A 511 10.97 10.46 22.82
C ARG A 511 10.58 9.37 23.81
N THR A 512 11.43 9.04 24.77
CA THR A 512 11.12 8.05 25.81
C THR A 512 9.93 8.47 26.66
N TRP A 513 9.88 9.73 27.12
CA TRP A 513 8.72 10.25 27.87
C TRP A 513 7.44 10.20 27.04
N TRP A 514 7.48 10.72 25.81
CA TRP A 514 6.30 10.77 24.96
C TRP A 514 5.83 9.38 24.51
N MET A 515 6.73 8.42 24.29
CA MET A 515 6.35 7.04 24.03
C MET A 515 5.69 6.40 25.24
N LEU A 516 6.21 6.64 26.45
CA LEU A 516 5.60 6.17 27.68
C LEU A 516 4.18 6.74 27.82
N TYR A 517 4.00 8.04 27.58
CA TYR A 517 2.69 8.70 27.58
C TYR A 517 1.72 8.06 26.57
N ILE A 518 2.20 7.81 25.36
CA ILE A 518 1.42 7.17 24.29
C ILE A 518 0.98 5.76 24.72
N VAL A 519 1.91 4.91 25.14
CA VAL A 519 1.64 3.52 25.50
C VAL A 519 0.72 3.42 26.72
N ASP A 520 0.87 4.30 27.72
CA ASP A 520 -0.02 4.36 28.90
C ASP A 520 -1.46 4.70 28.50
N ALA A 521 -1.63 5.67 27.59
CA ALA A 521 -2.92 6.01 27.00
C ALA A 521 -3.53 4.82 26.24
N TYR A 522 -2.71 4.11 25.45
CA TYR A 522 -3.15 2.91 24.72
C TYR A 522 -3.60 1.80 25.67
N TYR A 523 -2.83 1.51 26.71
CA TYR A 523 -3.16 0.46 27.68
C TYR A 523 -4.45 0.78 28.43
N THR A 524 -4.62 2.03 28.86
CA THR A 524 -5.83 2.49 29.52
C THR A 524 -7.05 2.39 28.59
N GLY A 525 -6.94 2.92 27.37
CA GLY A 525 -8.04 2.96 26.41
C GLY A 525 -8.43 1.60 25.82
N THR A 526 -7.51 0.63 25.78
CA THR A 526 -7.73 -0.70 25.19
C THR A 526 -8.21 -1.74 26.21
N LEU A 527 -8.07 -1.50 27.52
CA LEU A 527 -8.41 -2.49 28.54
C LEU A 527 -9.58 -2.11 29.45
N GLY A 528 -9.74 -0.83 29.81
CA GLY A 528 -10.60 -0.45 30.94
C GLY A 528 -10.09 -0.91 32.33
N THR A 529 -8.98 -1.67 32.41
CA THR A 529 -8.39 -2.21 33.66
C THR A 529 -7.08 -1.53 34.09
N MET A 530 -6.60 -0.54 33.33
CA MET A 530 -5.41 0.24 33.64
C MET A 530 -5.76 1.72 33.80
N ASN A 531 -5.06 2.41 34.72
CA ASN A 531 -5.25 3.83 35.00
C ASN A 531 -4.27 4.64 34.16
N PHE A 532 -4.73 5.73 33.55
CA PHE A 532 -3.87 6.64 32.78
C PHE A 532 -3.07 7.52 33.73
N ARG A 533 -1.94 7.02 34.25
CA ARG A 533 -1.23 7.60 35.39
C ARG A 533 -0.51 8.90 35.05
N VAL A 534 -0.14 9.09 33.79
CA VAL A 534 0.66 10.25 33.36
C VAL A 534 -0.14 11.39 32.73
N VAL A 535 -1.46 11.23 32.51
CA VAL A 535 -2.28 12.23 31.80
C VAL A 535 -2.36 13.58 32.49
N ASP A 536 -2.39 13.58 33.83
CA ASP A 536 -2.52 14.78 34.64
C ASP A 536 -1.16 15.41 34.98
N ILE A 537 -0.06 14.84 34.47
CA ILE A 537 1.30 15.36 34.70
C ILE A 537 1.57 16.46 33.67
N ALA A 538 1.69 17.70 34.13
CA ALA A 538 2.08 18.82 33.29
C ALA A 538 3.53 18.66 32.82
N ALA A 539 3.71 18.26 31.56
CA ALA A 539 5.00 18.09 30.93
C ALA A 539 5.56 19.43 30.42
N THR A 540 6.81 19.75 30.75
CA THR A 540 7.56 20.88 30.14
C THR A 540 8.57 20.40 29.10
N VAL A 541 8.72 19.08 28.94
CA VAL A 541 9.54 18.50 27.89
C VAL A 541 8.91 18.72 26.53
N ASP A 542 9.70 19.27 25.61
CA ASP A 542 9.24 19.60 24.26
C ASP A 542 8.89 18.32 23.45
N LEU A 543 7.95 18.45 22.51
CA LEU A 543 7.53 17.38 21.59
C LEU A 543 8.68 16.88 20.71
N PRO A 544 8.74 15.58 20.35
CA PRO A 544 9.85 15.05 19.55
C PRO A 544 10.03 15.75 18.20
N CYS A 545 11.26 15.75 17.67
CA CYS A 545 11.56 16.20 16.32
C CYS A 545 11.10 15.18 15.26
N GLU A 546 11.20 15.56 13.99
CA GLU A 546 10.91 14.66 12.86
C GLU A 546 11.79 13.41 12.87
N GLU A 547 11.23 12.28 12.44
CA GLU A 547 11.89 10.97 12.48
C GLU A 547 13.18 10.95 11.64
N ARG A 548 13.12 11.58 10.47
CA ARG A 548 14.26 11.68 9.57
C ARG A 548 15.43 12.41 10.21
N GLU A 549 15.17 13.44 11.02
CA GLU A 549 16.20 14.20 11.74
C GLU A 549 16.83 13.38 12.86
N TYR A 550 16.01 12.57 13.54
CA TYR A 550 16.48 11.70 14.60
C TYR A 550 17.37 10.56 14.08
N GLU A 551 16.98 9.90 12.99
CA GLU A 551 17.71 8.77 12.40
C GLU A 551 18.98 9.19 11.62
N SER A 552 19.00 10.39 11.02
CA SER A 552 20.13 10.86 10.21
C SER A 552 21.25 11.54 11.00
N GLY A 553 20.93 12.15 12.14
CA GLY A 553 21.91 12.79 13.02
C GLY A 553 22.18 14.27 12.72
N PRO A 554 23.36 14.79 13.12
CA PRO A 554 23.52 16.23 13.42
C PRO A 554 23.79 17.15 12.21
N LEU A 555 22.89 17.21 11.22
CA LEU A 555 22.80 18.35 10.30
C LEU A 555 21.90 19.45 10.93
N THR A 556 22.53 20.45 11.54
CA THR A 556 22.00 21.79 11.92
C THR A 556 20.52 21.89 12.32
N PHE A 557 20.30 21.90 13.63
CA PHE A 557 19.05 22.17 14.34
C PHE A 557 18.46 23.56 13.98
N ARG A 558 17.24 23.65 13.44
CA ARG A 558 16.43 24.88 13.46
C ARG A 558 15.50 24.83 14.68
N LEU A 559 15.58 25.86 15.52
CA LEU A 559 14.72 26.07 16.69
C LEU A 559 13.24 26.05 16.28
N ALA A 560 12.44 25.31 17.06
CA ALA A 560 11.00 25.19 16.93
C ALA A 560 10.29 26.55 16.95
N ALA A 561 9.27 26.71 16.09
CA ALA A 561 8.29 27.79 16.19
C ALA A 561 7.27 27.48 17.31
N PRO A 562 6.73 28.49 17.99
CA PRO A 562 5.86 28.31 19.15
C PRO A 562 4.40 28.06 18.75
N GLU A 563 3.69 27.39 19.67
CA GLU A 563 2.22 27.23 19.75
C GLU A 563 1.55 26.23 18.79
N ALA A 564 1.75 24.94 19.08
CA ALA A 564 0.68 23.95 18.89
C ALA A 564 0.25 23.43 20.26
N SER A 565 -1.02 23.63 20.62
CA SER A 565 -1.58 23.09 21.88
C SER A 565 -1.40 21.56 21.94
N PRO A 566 -1.28 20.94 23.13
CA PRO A 566 -0.99 19.50 23.32
C PRO A 566 -2.05 18.51 22.77
N ARG A 567 -3.01 18.98 21.97
CA ARG A 567 -4.17 18.21 21.51
C ARG A 567 -4.01 17.58 20.12
N SER A 568 -2.90 17.77 19.40
CA SER A 568 -2.81 17.31 18.00
C SER A 568 -1.90 16.10 17.74
N ILE A 569 -1.32 15.48 18.76
CA ILE A 569 -0.37 14.37 18.56
C ILE A 569 -0.95 13.13 19.22
N ASN A 570 -1.80 12.43 18.45
CA ASN A 570 -2.02 10.98 18.42
C ASN A 570 -3.34 10.66 17.71
N SER A 571 -3.31 9.68 16.81
CA SER A 571 -4.46 8.83 16.48
C SER A 571 -5.78 9.55 16.16
N PHE A 572 -5.79 10.43 15.15
CA PHE A 572 -7.01 11.13 14.75
C PHE A 572 -8.16 10.18 14.37
N GLY A 573 -7.88 8.98 13.83
CA GLY A 573 -8.91 7.97 13.55
C GLY A 573 -9.51 7.35 14.81
N ARG A 574 -8.68 6.65 15.60
CA ARG A 574 -9.11 5.89 16.79
C ARG A 574 -9.76 6.78 17.86
N SER A 575 -9.11 7.89 18.23
CA SER A 575 -9.64 8.80 19.26
C SER A 575 -10.98 9.40 18.85
N THR A 576 -11.16 9.71 17.57
CA THR A 576 -12.43 10.21 17.03
C THR A 576 -13.51 9.14 17.07
N ILE A 577 -13.21 7.90 16.66
CA ILE A 577 -14.17 6.79 16.72
C ILE A 577 -14.58 6.56 18.19
N GLY A 578 -13.62 6.44 19.10
CA GLY A 578 -13.89 6.17 20.51
C GLY A 578 -14.65 7.29 21.23
N LEU A 579 -14.42 8.56 20.88
CA LEU A 579 -15.13 9.70 21.47
C LEU A 579 -16.53 9.89 20.88
N HIS A 580 -16.72 9.63 19.58
CA HIS A 580 -17.96 9.95 18.89
C HIS A 580 -18.92 8.77 18.80
N ARG A 581 -18.45 7.52 18.76
CA ARG A 581 -19.30 6.31 18.64
C ARG A 581 -20.35 6.19 19.76
N PRO A 582 -20.03 6.43 21.05
CA PRO A 582 -21.00 6.54 22.15
C PRO A 582 -22.24 7.40 21.88
N PHE A 583 -22.06 8.50 21.14
CA PHE A 583 -23.10 9.49 20.89
C PHE A 583 -23.67 9.40 19.47
N SER A 584 -23.31 8.34 18.73
CA SER A 584 -23.70 8.13 17.34
C SER A 584 -24.89 7.16 17.20
N ALA A 585 -25.42 7.02 15.98
CA ALA A 585 -26.42 6.01 15.64
C ALA A 585 -25.83 4.58 15.56
N LEU A 586 -24.49 4.44 15.64
CA LEU A 586 -23.79 3.16 15.61
C LEU A 586 -23.85 2.49 16.98
N LYS A 587 -24.93 1.74 17.22
CA LYS A 587 -25.15 1.04 18.50
C LYS A 587 -24.08 -0.04 18.72
N PHE A 588 -23.61 -0.14 19.96
CA PHE A 588 -22.81 -1.28 20.41
C PHE A 588 -23.70 -2.53 20.41
N ASN A 589 -23.30 -3.56 19.66
CA ASN A 589 -23.99 -4.83 19.73
C ASN A 589 -23.60 -5.57 21.02
N ALA A 590 -24.57 -6.23 21.66
CA ALA A 590 -24.31 -7.00 22.86
C ALA A 590 -23.17 -8.01 22.66
N VAL A 591 -23.01 -8.61 21.48
CA VAL A 591 -21.94 -9.57 21.17
C VAL A 591 -20.54 -8.95 21.11
N GLU A 592 -20.42 -7.62 21.03
CA GLU A 592 -19.11 -6.94 20.99
C GLU A 592 -18.29 -7.13 22.26
N HIS A 593 -18.91 -7.51 23.39
CA HIS A 593 -18.19 -7.86 24.64
C HIS A 593 -17.19 -9.01 24.48
N VAL A 594 -17.32 -9.82 23.41
CA VAL A 594 -16.38 -10.90 23.08
C VAL A 594 -15.04 -10.33 22.60
N SER A 595 -15.00 -9.10 22.06
CA SER A 595 -13.76 -8.48 21.63
C SER A 595 -13.01 -7.85 22.78
N SER A 596 -11.76 -8.27 22.94
CA SER A 596 -10.78 -7.71 23.87
C SER A 596 -10.36 -6.27 23.54
N CYS A 597 -10.81 -5.73 22.41
CA CYS A 597 -10.60 -4.35 21.97
C CYS A 597 -11.90 -3.53 21.89
N ALA A 598 -13.05 -4.13 22.21
CA ALA A 598 -14.31 -3.39 22.29
C ALA A 598 -14.40 -2.59 23.59
N ARG A 599 -15.07 -1.44 23.52
CA ARG A 599 -15.35 -0.58 24.67
C ARG A 599 -16.72 -0.90 25.24
N GLU A 600 -16.89 -0.77 26.55
CA GLU A 600 -18.21 -0.90 27.17
C GLU A 600 -19.16 0.22 26.69
N PRO A 601 -20.45 -0.09 26.44
CA PRO A 601 -21.42 0.91 26.04
C PRO A 601 -21.68 1.93 27.17
N PRO A 602 -21.90 3.22 26.85
CA PRO A 602 -22.25 4.23 27.86
C PRO A 602 -23.59 3.91 28.53
N LEU A 603 -23.72 4.30 29.81
CA LEU A 603 -24.96 4.12 30.58
C LEU A 603 -26.13 5.00 30.10
N ASP A 604 -25.85 6.14 29.46
CA ASP A 604 -26.85 7.13 29.08
C ASP A 604 -27.17 7.13 27.57
N THR A 605 -28.44 7.34 27.24
CA THR A 605 -28.95 7.41 25.86
C THR A 605 -28.71 8.83 25.28
N PRO A 606 -28.20 8.98 24.04
CA PRO A 606 -27.80 10.27 23.50
C PRO A 606 -28.99 11.23 23.24
N ILE A 607 -28.70 12.54 23.31
CA ILE A 607 -29.63 13.63 22.96
C ILE A 607 -29.90 13.59 21.44
N PRO A 608 -31.16 13.53 20.97
CA PRO A 608 -31.50 13.25 19.56
C PRO A 608 -30.90 14.23 18.53
N ASP A 609 -30.72 15.50 18.90
CA ASP A 609 -30.42 16.57 17.94
C ASP A 609 -29.01 16.52 17.33
N LEU A 610 -28.08 15.75 17.92
CA LEU A 610 -26.67 15.70 17.48
C LEU A 610 -26.20 14.31 17.01
N VAL A 611 -27.03 13.28 17.10
CA VAL A 611 -26.67 11.88 16.76
C VAL A 611 -26.10 11.75 15.36
N ASN A 612 -26.63 12.51 14.40
CA ASN A 612 -26.17 12.51 13.01
C ASN A 612 -24.73 13.05 12.87
N VAL A 613 -24.38 14.12 13.59
CA VAL A 613 -23.04 14.72 13.53
C VAL A 613 -21.98 13.76 14.07
N HIS A 614 -22.28 13.08 15.17
CA HIS A 614 -21.38 12.06 15.75
C HIS A 614 -21.23 10.85 14.84
N THR A 615 -22.31 10.38 14.21
CA THR A 615 -22.28 9.27 13.24
C THR A 615 -21.39 9.59 12.04
N VAL A 616 -21.53 10.77 11.45
CA VAL A 616 -20.69 11.21 10.32
C VAL A 616 -19.21 11.28 10.71
N ARG A 617 -18.88 11.78 11.91
CA ARG A 617 -17.49 11.85 12.39
C ARG A 617 -16.87 10.47 12.58
N VAL A 618 -17.63 9.49 13.09
CA VAL A 618 -17.16 8.10 13.21
C VAL A 618 -16.91 7.50 11.84
N LEU A 619 -17.87 7.59 10.91
CA LEU A 619 -17.72 6.99 9.59
C LEU A 619 -16.57 7.60 8.77
N ARG A 620 -16.37 8.93 8.85
CA ARG A 620 -15.21 9.60 8.23
C ARG A 620 -13.88 9.14 8.82
N ALA A 621 -13.82 8.93 10.13
CA ALA A 621 -12.62 8.44 10.80
C ALA A 621 -12.30 6.99 10.40
N VAL A 622 -13.33 6.13 10.31
CA VAL A 622 -13.21 4.75 9.81
C VAL A 622 -12.75 4.73 8.36
N GLU A 623 -13.32 5.59 7.51
CA GLU A 623 -12.93 5.70 6.10
C GLU A 623 -11.47 6.16 5.93
N ALA A 624 -11.05 7.20 6.65
CA ALA A 624 -9.67 7.68 6.62
C ALA A 624 -8.69 6.58 7.06
N GLN A 625 -9.06 5.80 8.08
CA GLN A 625 -8.26 4.68 8.55
C GLN A 625 -8.16 3.56 7.50
N ILE A 626 -9.26 3.20 6.86
CA ILE A 626 -9.29 2.18 5.79
C ILE A 626 -8.42 2.63 4.61
N ARG A 627 -8.49 3.91 4.23
CA ARG A 627 -7.64 4.47 3.17
C ARG A 627 -6.15 4.35 3.49
N LEU A 628 -5.76 4.56 4.76
CA LEU A 628 -4.37 4.36 5.20
C LEU A 628 -3.95 2.89 5.13
N LEU A 629 -4.82 1.97 5.54
CA LEU A 629 -4.55 0.52 5.47
C LEU A 629 -4.52 -0.03 4.04
N ALA A 630 -5.18 0.66 3.10
CA ALA A 630 -5.21 0.31 1.69
C ALA A 630 -4.01 0.87 0.91
N LEU A 631 -3.09 1.60 1.54
CA LEU A 631 -1.87 2.06 0.89
C LEU A 631 -0.97 0.86 0.59
N PRO A 632 -0.45 0.75 -0.64
CA PRO A 632 0.45 -0.34 -1.00
C PRO A 632 1.78 -0.17 -0.25
N VAL A 633 2.07 -1.12 0.64
CA VAL A 633 3.36 -1.24 1.33
C VAL A 633 4.00 -2.58 0.94
N PRO A 634 5.32 -2.64 0.66
CA PRO A 634 5.99 -3.86 0.18
C PRO A 634 5.79 -5.06 1.12
N GLU A 635 5.80 -4.81 2.42
CA GLU A 635 5.45 -5.76 3.47
C GLU A 635 4.66 -4.99 4.54
N PHE A 636 3.55 -5.57 5.06
CA PHE A 636 2.73 -4.92 6.09
C PHE A 636 3.41 -4.99 7.48
N HIS A 637 4.50 -4.22 7.63
CA HIS A 637 5.23 -4.09 8.90
C HIS A 637 4.66 -2.99 9.74
N HIS A 638 3.67 -3.36 10.54
CA HIS A 638 3.13 -2.47 11.54
C HIS A 638 3.32 -3.03 12.94
N THR A 639 3.40 -2.10 13.89
CA THR A 639 3.35 -2.47 15.29
C THR A 639 2.03 -3.15 15.64
N PRO A 640 2.04 -4.08 16.60
CA PRO A 640 0.80 -4.64 17.14
C PRO A 640 -0.18 -3.59 17.70
N PHE A 641 0.25 -2.37 18.03
CA PHE A 641 -0.67 -1.28 18.44
C PHE A 641 -1.64 -0.83 17.33
N THR A 642 -1.32 -1.09 16.06
CA THR A 642 -2.27 -0.86 14.96
C THR A 642 -3.51 -1.73 15.08
N THR A 643 -3.44 -2.90 15.72
CA THR A 643 -4.58 -3.79 15.93
C THR A 643 -5.74 -3.11 16.62
N CYS A 644 -5.49 -2.26 17.62
CA CYS A 644 -6.56 -1.58 18.33
C CYS A 644 -7.30 -0.59 17.43
N MET A 645 -6.55 0.15 16.60
CA MET A 645 -7.11 1.05 15.61
C MET A 645 -7.95 0.27 14.60
N VAL A 646 -7.37 -0.77 13.99
CA VAL A 646 -8.04 -1.62 12.99
C VAL A 646 -9.31 -2.24 13.56
N SER A 647 -9.23 -2.87 14.73
CA SER A 647 -10.36 -3.49 15.41
C SER A 647 -11.52 -2.52 15.65
N GLU A 648 -11.24 -1.34 16.20
CA GLU A 648 -12.27 -0.37 16.57
C GLU A 648 -12.98 0.18 15.33
N GLY A 649 -12.23 0.44 14.25
CA GLY A 649 -12.80 0.81 12.97
C GLY A 649 -13.66 -0.29 12.34
N THR A 650 -13.20 -1.54 12.39
CA THR A 650 -13.95 -2.70 11.89
C THR A 650 -15.24 -2.94 12.68
N LEU A 651 -15.22 -2.79 14.01
CA LEU A 651 -16.42 -2.91 14.86
C LEU A 651 -17.43 -1.79 14.60
N ALA A 652 -16.97 -0.54 14.44
CA ALA A 652 -17.82 0.57 14.05
C ALA A 652 -18.47 0.34 12.67
N LEU A 653 -17.71 -0.23 11.73
CA LEU A 653 -18.19 -0.56 10.40
C LEU A 653 -19.20 -1.73 10.39
N LEU A 654 -18.99 -2.74 11.24
CA LEU A 654 -19.95 -3.82 11.47
C LEU A 654 -21.27 -3.31 12.05
N SER A 655 -21.20 -2.38 13.01
CA SER A 655 -22.38 -1.70 13.56
C SER A 655 -23.12 -0.90 12.47
N ALA A 656 -22.38 -0.20 11.60
CA ALA A 656 -22.96 0.52 10.46
C ALA A 656 -23.65 -0.42 9.46
N CYS A 657 -23.06 -1.58 9.18
CA CYS A 657 -23.66 -2.61 8.33
C CYS A 657 -25.00 -3.12 8.88
N SER A 658 -25.12 -3.23 10.21
CA SER A 658 -26.33 -3.73 10.85
C SER A 658 -27.43 -2.67 10.96
N ALA A 659 -27.05 -1.42 11.22
CA ALA A 659 -28.01 -0.37 11.59
C ALA A 659 -28.32 0.64 10.47
N LEU A 660 -27.40 0.89 9.53
CA LEU A 660 -27.46 2.06 8.64
C LEU A 660 -27.33 1.71 7.15
N PHE A 661 -26.39 0.85 6.78
CA PHE A 661 -26.07 0.60 5.37
C PHE A 661 -27.04 -0.39 4.72
N LYS A 662 -27.35 -0.14 3.44
CA LYS A 662 -28.17 -0.99 2.55
C LYS A 662 -27.58 -0.96 1.14
N GLY A 663 -27.95 -1.93 0.30
CA GLY A 663 -27.64 -1.93 -1.14
C GLY A 663 -26.16 -1.64 -1.41
N THR A 664 -25.89 -0.63 -2.25
CA THR A 664 -24.55 -0.19 -2.68
C THR A 664 -23.55 0.17 -1.55
N GLN A 665 -24.01 0.40 -0.32
CA GLN A 665 -23.16 0.68 0.85
C GLN A 665 -22.98 -0.54 1.74
N LEU A 666 -24.06 -1.35 1.89
CA LEU A 666 -24.01 -2.76 2.32
C LEU A 666 -23.65 -3.64 1.10
N SER A 667 -22.59 -3.17 0.45
CA SER A 667 -22.30 -3.00 -0.97
C SER A 667 -20.85 -2.46 -1.10
N THR A 668 -20.28 -1.78 -0.09
CA THR A 668 -18.81 -1.57 0.03
C THR A 668 -18.24 -1.98 1.39
N ALA A 669 -19.03 -1.83 2.48
CA ALA A 669 -18.53 -1.98 3.85
C ALA A 669 -18.05 -3.41 4.22
N ARG A 670 -18.62 -4.48 3.64
CA ARG A 670 -18.15 -5.86 3.94
C ARG A 670 -16.77 -6.15 3.36
N ASP A 671 -16.42 -5.55 2.22
CA ASP A 671 -15.08 -5.70 1.64
C ASP A 671 -14.03 -4.97 2.46
N GLN A 672 -14.38 -3.79 2.96
CA GLN A 672 -13.54 -3.07 3.92
C GLN A 672 -13.34 -3.87 5.22
N ILE A 673 -14.36 -4.59 5.70
CA ILE A 673 -14.24 -5.52 6.84
C ILE A 673 -13.31 -6.68 6.49
N ARG A 674 -13.40 -7.26 5.28
CA ARG A 674 -12.50 -8.34 4.83
C ARG A 674 -11.05 -7.87 4.74
N MET A 675 -10.81 -6.71 4.15
CA MET A 675 -9.47 -6.10 4.03
C MET A 675 -8.85 -5.85 5.42
N THR A 676 -9.60 -5.21 6.32
CA THR A 676 -9.12 -4.94 7.70
C THR A 676 -8.84 -6.23 8.47
N LEU A 677 -9.65 -7.27 8.30
CA LEU A 677 -9.37 -8.61 8.84
C LEU A 677 -8.11 -9.25 8.20
N GLY A 678 -7.86 -9.02 6.91
CA GLY A 678 -6.62 -9.43 6.22
C GLY A 678 -5.38 -8.82 6.86
N CYS A 679 -5.38 -7.49 7.06
CA CYS A 679 -4.29 -6.79 7.76
C CYS A 679 -4.04 -7.35 9.17
N LEU A 680 -5.11 -7.60 9.93
CA LEU A 680 -5.01 -8.18 11.28
C LEU A 680 -4.47 -9.61 11.28
N LYS A 681 -4.78 -10.42 10.27
CA LYS A 681 -4.26 -11.79 10.15
C LYS A 681 -2.74 -11.80 9.99
N VAL A 682 -2.19 -10.95 9.14
CA VAL A 682 -0.73 -10.82 8.93
C VAL A 682 -0.03 -10.48 10.25
N LEU A 683 -0.55 -9.50 11.00
CA LEU A 683 0.00 -9.17 12.32
C LEU A 683 -0.20 -10.30 13.36
N GLY A 684 -1.27 -11.09 13.19
CA GLY A 684 -1.58 -12.25 14.01
C GLY A 684 -0.64 -13.43 13.85
N GLU A 685 0.13 -13.50 12.77
CA GLU A 685 1.17 -14.52 12.58
C GLU A 685 2.33 -14.33 13.58
N VAL A 686 2.62 -13.09 13.94
CA VAL A 686 3.69 -12.73 14.88
C VAL A 686 3.18 -12.62 16.31
N TRP A 687 1.98 -12.06 16.51
CA TRP A 687 1.46 -11.73 17.84
C TRP A 687 0.18 -12.54 18.17
N PRO A 688 0.25 -13.53 19.07
CA PRO A 688 -0.88 -14.43 19.36
C PRO A 688 -2.16 -13.73 19.81
N ARG A 689 -2.03 -12.60 20.50
CA ARG A 689 -3.19 -11.81 20.94
C ARG A 689 -3.93 -11.18 19.75
N ILE A 690 -3.25 -10.83 18.68
CA ILE A 690 -3.89 -10.34 17.45
C ILE A 690 -4.62 -11.49 16.75
N ALA A 691 -4.03 -12.68 16.68
CA ALA A 691 -4.73 -13.87 16.17
C ALA A 691 -6.00 -14.20 16.98
N ARG A 692 -6.01 -13.94 18.29
CA ARG A 692 -7.25 -14.00 19.11
C ARG A 692 -8.24 -12.91 18.70
N ASN A 693 -7.79 -11.66 18.59
CA ASN A 693 -8.62 -10.53 18.18
C ASN A 693 -9.29 -10.73 16.81
N VAL A 694 -8.58 -11.31 15.83
CA VAL A 694 -9.15 -11.70 14.53
C VAL A 694 -10.35 -12.64 14.73
N ARG A 695 -10.19 -13.68 15.56
CA ARG A 695 -11.28 -14.64 15.85
C ARG A 695 -12.46 -13.95 16.55
N GLU A 696 -12.20 -13.07 17.51
CA GLU A 696 -13.22 -12.29 18.21
C GLU A 696 -14.05 -11.44 17.23
N ILE A 697 -13.39 -10.69 16.35
CA ILE A 697 -14.06 -9.87 15.33
C ILE A 697 -14.83 -10.73 14.33
N GLN A 698 -14.29 -11.89 13.92
CA GLN A 698 -15.00 -12.83 13.06
C GLN A 698 -16.28 -13.36 13.70
N THR A 699 -16.26 -13.71 15.00
CA THR A 699 -17.45 -14.14 15.74
C THR A 699 -18.50 -13.02 15.83
N ILE A 700 -18.06 -11.79 16.08
CA ILE A 700 -18.94 -10.61 16.07
C ILE A 700 -19.54 -10.41 14.68
N ALA A 701 -18.72 -10.45 13.63
CA ALA A 701 -19.17 -10.27 12.26
C ALA A 701 -20.21 -11.33 11.83
N GLN A 702 -19.99 -12.60 12.18
CA GLN A 702 -20.95 -13.69 11.93
C GLN A 702 -22.30 -13.41 12.58
N THR A 703 -22.29 -12.98 13.84
CA THR A 703 -23.51 -12.69 14.60
C THR A 703 -24.23 -11.45 14.08
N VAL A 704 -23.49 -10.37 13.83
CA VAL A 704 -24.03 -9.07 13.42
C VAL A 704 -24.57 -9.08 11.98
N LEU A 705 -23.92 -9.82 11.08
CA LEU A 705 -24.32 -9.93 9.67
C LEU A 705 -25.29 -11.07 9.40
N GLY A 706 -25.68 -11.85 10.43
CA GLY A 706 -26.61 -12.96 10.30
C GLY A 706 -26.03 -14.18 9.56
N ILE A 707 -24.70 -14.29 9.54
CA ILE A 707 -23.97 -15.41 8.92
C ILE A 707 -23.84 -16.51 9.99
N GLY A 708 -24.94 -17.19 10.29
CA GLY A 708 -24.98 -18.30 11.24
C GLY A 708 -24.83 -19.66 10.55
N PRO A 709 -24.37 -20.70 11.27
CA PRO A 709 -24.38 -22.07 10.76
C PRO A 709 -25.82 -22.53 10.50
N VAL A 710 -26.02 -23.30 9.42
CA VAL A 710 -27.32 -23.88 9.05
C VAL A 710 -27.88 -24.73 10.21
N GLY A 711 -28.81 -24.15 10.95
CA GLY A 711 -29.87 -24.75 11.79
C GLY A 711 -29.58 -25.98 12.66
N LYS A 712 -29.73 -25.80 13.99
CA LYS A 712 -30.73 -26.58 14.72
C LYS A 712 -31.93 -25.67 14.99
N ASN A 713 -33.10 -26.10 14.50
CA ASN A 713 -34.37 -25.38 14.59
C ASN A 713 -34.76 -24.98 16.02
N SER A 714 -35.47 -23.86 16.11
CA SER A 714 -36.22 -23.37 17.25
C SER A 714 -37.16 -24.43 17.85
N MET A 715 -37.15 -24.57 19.17
CA MET A 715 -38.30 -25.03 19.94
C MET A 715 -38.64 -23.97 21.00
N THR A 716 -39.93 -23.63 21.10
CA THR A 716 -40.46 -22.63 22.03
C THR A 716 -40.35 -23.09 23.49
N PRO A 717 -40.18 -22.16 24.45
CA PRO A 717 -39.56 -22.47 25.73
C PRO A 717 -40.48 -23.18 26.73
N SER A 718 -39.87 -23.95 27.62
CA SER A 718 -40.44 -24.33 28.91
C SER A 718 -39.37 -24.27 30.02
N SER A 719 -39.86 -24.16 31.24
CA SER A 719 -39.24 -23.58 32.43
C SER A 719 -38.12 -24.37 33.13
N SER A 720 -37.26 -23.59 33.80
CA SER A 720 -36.58 -23.83 35.08
C SER A 720 -35.45 -24.88 35.22
N ALA A 721 -34.32 -24.36 35.76
CA ALA A 721 -33.39 -24.93 36.75
C ALA A 721 -32.02 -25.48 36.28
N GLY A 722 -30.94 -24.84 36.77
CA GLY A 722 -29.76 -25.47 37.41
C GLY A 722 -28.60 -25.99 36.53
N PRO A 723 -27.32 -25.71 36.87
CA PRO A 723 -26.16 -26.04 36.03
C PRO A 723 -25.49 -27.38 36.37
N SER A 724 -24.81 -28.03 35.40
CA SER A 724 -23.78 -29.05 35.65
C SER A 724 -22.86 -29.31 34.44
N PHE A 725 -21.58 -29.59 34.74
CA PHE A 725 -20.39 -29.82 33.93
C PHE A 725 -20.27 -31.22 33.27
N GLY A 726 -19.37 -31.33 32.26
CA GLY A 726 -18.78 -32.56 31.67
C GLY A 726 -19.13 -32.71 30.18
N GLY A 727 -18.25 -32.88 29.19
CA GLY A 727 -16.93 -33.52 29.11
C GLY A 727 -17.04 -34.70 28.13
N GLY A 728 -16.32 -34.70 27.00
CA GLY A 728 -16.12 -35.90 26.16
C GLY A 728 -16.35 -35.75 24.65
N GLU A 729 -15.32 -36.15 23.90
CA GLU A 729 -15.17 -36.25 22.45
C GLU A 729 -16.09 -37.31 21.81
N ASP A 730 -16.42 -37.16 20.52
CA ASP A 730 -16.27 -38.20 19.49
C ASP A 730 -16.80 -37.73 18.13
N GLY A 731 -16.01 -37.93 17.08
CA GLY A 731 -16.38 -37.69 15.68
C GLY A 731 -16.95 -38.94 15.01
N LEU A 732 -17.68 -38.76 13.91
CA LEU A 732 -17.73 -39.71 12.78
C LEU A 732 -18.54 -39.17 11.60
N ASP A 733 -17.95 -39.33 10.41
CA ASP A 733 -18.50 -39.23 9.07
C ASP A 733 -19.85 -39.94 8.86
N LEU A 734 -20.69 -39.43 7.94
CA LEU A 734 -21.19 -40.24 6.82
C LEU A 734 -21.97 -39.40 5.77
N PHE A 735 -21.54 -39.53 4.51
CA PHE A 735 -22.21 -39.06 3.30
C PHE A 735 -23.44 -39.90 2.90
N THR A 736 -24.29 -39.30 2.06
CA THR A 736 -25.21 -39.89 1.03
C THR A 736 -26.62 -40.39 1.43
N ARG A 737 -27.66 -39.68 0.95
CA ARG A 737 -28.63 -40.15 -0.08
C ARG A 737 -29.80 -39.17 -0.29
N VAL A 738 -30.09 -38.88 -1.57
CA VAL A 738 -31.29 -38.17 -2.08
C VAL A 738 -32.38 -39.22 -2.40
N PRO A 739 -33.66 -38.90 -2.19
CA PRO A 739 -34.59 -38.89 -3.33
C PRO A 739 -35.59 -37.72 -3.35
N SER A 740 -36.00 -37.42 -4.58
CA SER A 740 -36.91 -36.43 -5.16
C SER A 740 -38.41 -36.56 -4.80
N ASN A 741 -39.13 -35.43 -4.58
CA ASN A 741 -40.07 -34.82 -5.54
C ASN A 741 -40.91 -33.65 -4.94
N ASP A 742 -41.12 -32.64 -5.82
CA ASP A 742 -42.26 -31.73 -5.97
C ASP A 742 -42.52 -30.52 -5.03
N THR A 743 -42.08 -29.37 -5.58
CA THR A 743 -42.81 -28.09 -5.75
C THR A 743 -43.37 -27.35 -4.53
N THR A 744 -42.69 -26.25 -4.14
CA THR A 744 -43.22 -24.85 -4.18
C THR A 744 -42.17 -23.86 -3.64
N ASN A 745 -42.16 -22.66 -4.23
CA ASN A 745 -41.21 -21.55 -4.06
C ASN A 745 -40.69 -21.25 -2.63
N SER A 746 -39.38 -21.40 -2.42
CA SER A 746 -38.53 -20.43 -1.70
C SER A 746 -37.06 -20.73 -2.03
N SER A 747 -36.35 -19.79 -2.64
CA SER A 747 -34.93 -19.91 -3.02
C SER A 747 -34.04 -20.00 -1.78
N SER A 748 -33.31 -21.11 -1.67
CA SER A 748 -32.32 -21.43 -0.63
C SER A 748 -31.10 -20.50 -0.65
N LEU A 749 -30.66 -20.10 0.54
CA LEU A 749 -29.35 -19.51 0.82
C LEU A 749 -28.21 -20.51 0.52
N GLY A 750 -27.14 -20.05 -0.14
CA GLY A 750 -26.00 -20.85 -0.61
C GLY A 750 -24.81 -20.93 0.35
N SER A 751 -23.58 -21.01 -0.18
CA SER A 751 -22.35 -21.05 0.63
C SER A 751 -22.05 -19.69 1.30
N ILE A 752 -21.15 -19.69 2.30
CA ILE A 752 -20.43 -18.48 2.75
C ILE A 752 -19.48 -17.95 1.65
N GLU A 753 -19.29 -18.75 0.57
CA GLU A 753 -18.51 -18.46 -0.62
C GLU A 753 -19.33 -17.82 -1.76
N ASP A 754 -20.66 -17.81 -1.65
CA ASP A 754 -21.55 -17.13 -2.59
C ASP A 754 -22.09 -15.87 -1.95
N LEU A 755 -21.62 -14.68 -2.37
CA LEU A 755 -22.23 -13.33 -2.27
C LEU A 755 -21.14 -12.25 -2.18
N CYS A 756 -20.42 -12.07 -3.29
CA CYS A 756 -19.47 -10.97 -3.51
C CYS A 756 -19.88 -10.14 -4.74
N GLY A 757 -20.64 -9.06 -4.56
CA GLY A 757 -20.87 -8.03 -5.59
C GLY A 757 -20.91 -6.65 -4.90
N TRP A 758 -19.84 -5.87 -5.05
CA TRP A 758 -19.49 -4.81 -4.08
C TRP A 758 -19.14 -3.46 -4.72
N TYR A 759 -20.14 -2.57 -4.80
CA TYR A 759 -20.20 -1.29 -5.54
C TYR A 759 -19.17 -0.19 -5.18
N SER A 760 -18.92 0.65 -6.19
CA SER A 760 -18.23 1.95 -6.13
C SER A 760 -18.94 3.00 -5.26
N LEU A 761 -18.13 3.72 -4.48
CA LEU A 761 -18.48 4.83 -3.57
C LEU A 761 -18.65 6.20 -4.29
N GLY A 762 -19.15 6.21 -5.53
CA GLY A 762 -19.38 7.44 -6.30
C GLY A 762 -20.69 8.17 -5.99
N GLU A 763 -21.71 7.49 -5.47
CA GLU A 763 -23.08 8.03 -5.38
C GLU A 763 -23.48 8.59 -4.00
N LEU A 764 -22.60 9.33 -3.33
CA LEU A 764 -22.97 10.08 -2.12
C LEU A 764 -22.68 11.59 -2.20
N SER A 765 -22.11 12.06 -3.31
CA SER A 765 -22.03 13.51 -3.62
C SER A 765 -23.32 14.07 -4.22
N ASP A 766 -24.20 13.22 -4.77
CA ASP A 766 -25.43 13.65 -5.47
C ASP A 766 -26.70 13.40 -4.65
N LEU A 767 -26.69 13.79 -3.37
CA LEU A 767 -27.94 13.92 -2.62
C LEU A 767 -28.50 15.34 -2.80
N PRO A 768 -29.75 15.51 -3.27
CA PRO A 768 -30.39 16.80 -3.36
C PRO A 768 -30.83 17.23 -1.95
N TRP A 769 -29.91 17.74 -1.15
CA TRP A 769 -30.25 18.35 0.13
C TRP A 769 -30.56 19.83 -0.10
N GLY A 770 -31.71 20.09 -0.70
CA GLY A 770 -32.27 21.43 -0.79
C GLY A 770 -32.43 22.01 0.61
N MET A 771 -31.60 23.01 0.95
CA MET A 771 -31.96 23.99 1.96
C MET A 771 -33.09 24.86 1.36
N GLY A 772 -34.33 24.42 1.55
CA GLY A 772 -35.47 25.32 1.51
C GLY A 772 -35.42 26.18 2.78
N ASN A 773 -35.01 27.44 2.64
CA ASN A 773 -35.17 28.44 3.70
C ASN A 773 -36.65 28.54 4.07
N GLY A 774 -36.99 28.01 5.24
CA GLY A 774 -38.28 28.19 5.89
C GLY A 774 -38.08 28.98 7.18
N SER A 775 -38.31 30.30 7.06
CA SER A 775 -38.52 31.34 8.09
C SER A 775 -37.48 31.53 9.18
#